data_AF-A0A182QC73-F1
#
_entry.id   AF-A0A182QC73-F1
#
_cell.length_a   1.000
_cell.length_b   1.000
_cell.length_c   1.000
_cell.angle_alpha   90.00
_cell.angle_beta   90.00
_cell.angle_gamma   90.00
#
_symmetry.space_group_name_H-M   'P 1'
#
loop_
_entity.id
_entity.type
_entity.pdbx_description
1 polymer ?
#
loop_
_entity_poly.entity_id
_entity_poly.type
_entity_poly.pdbx_seq_one_letter_code
_entity_poly.pdbx_strand_id
1 'polypeptide(L)'
;MSDSDAAYDSGNVEIEEFEVHEVDESDLSQFIELQQQQPATMRRGARTAAHSTSSAGANSSAQSESETDDENVLQREVLIKKLVAKEITFSEYQARMQQDEDLDDDDADMVRGNKRKSTFFQDYSTARRDVLKGNFQGSSSKSDGKTVLRRQKRCLPPALQGLMGQANLCYARGDVKTAEDLCLEIIRQVPLAHEPFITLAQIHETDDPEKYLQYSHIAAHLNPSDAEQWVRVAEILVERGKVEEALKCYTRAIKADPKNVEMRLKRARLMETRDEKQAFKYYYSMLPFIPKEQADFLISTAKRVAKKFHEETNVSAALDAMERAYSTAPEKFSMEDINLLIELLIANGLYRRALDILTLHANVEVYNYTVGDSEDTQLSPDFAIVIPEDIVLDLRTKLAVVLVHLKCEQWFDKAIDDILLHIDPEHDGDCYLDVAEALMKEEYYRHALRLLVPLIKSKKFSLAAVWLRYADCSRWIENYDEAILGYRKVVSLAHYLDARLALAALLKKQGNYDEALQALEQDPESEFLDPEVLHERCLLLHEVGRYQDFLSAGFMLLARHCYQIKKRQDIAVLSHVKYHESKNRTIGEGVPEFMTGNDLPLETEWELVQRLLTVAAELREYTYYMKLVFTLQTSKRFHCYRTELQQLALTACIYNRDPTFGLNIIRDQIRPLLGLKGDTFAAKINHPQLWNLFNLVVFISGDVRYHRYLARIFFRSTDIGIYPKVLIANYHLTCSTYKYALNEYNKIYLTTNDPLHAMMIGVTLTQIACQKFTNKKQSLIAQANVFMEKYLAGRPEELRHEVFYNLGRMYHQLGLLHLAVDYYKRVLSFESKVVKENPQHLDLKAEAAFNLSFIYKRSGNHELARKYLYQYIQV
;
A
#
# COMPACT_ATOMS: atom_id res chain seq x y z
N MET A 1 -32.38 60.81 -58.43
CA MET A 1 -31.44 61.25 -59.48
C MET A 1 -30.05 60.97 -58.97
N SER A 2 -29.24 60.40 -59.84
CA SER A 2 -27.91 59.83 -59.66
C SER A 2 -26.81 60.84 -59.31
N ASP A 3 -25.82 60.31 -58.58
CA ASP A 3 -24.39 60.63 -58.50
C ASP A 3 -23.90 62.03 -58.11
N SER A 4 -23.26 62.07 -56.93
CA SER A 4 -21.89 62.57 -56.82
C SER A 4 -21.21 61.90 -55.62
N ASP A 5 -20.38 60.90 -55.92
CA ASP A 5 -19.39 60.33 -55.02
C ASP A 5 -18.41 61.42 -54.53
N ALA A 6 -18.30 61.54 -53.21
CA ALA A 6 -17.14 62.10 -52.56
C ALA A 6 -16.67 61.06 -51.53
N ALA A 7 -15.77 60.18 -51.98
CA ALA A 7 -15.02 59.29 -51.10
C ALA A 7 -14.20 60.16 -50.14
N TYR A 8 -14.54 60.11 -48.85
CA TYR A 8 -13.70 60.64 -47.79
C TYR A 8 -12.63 59.58 -47.50
N ASP A 9 -11.39 59.89 -47.84
CA ASP A 9 -10.23 59.03 -47.66
C ASP A 9 -9.99 58.77 -46.17
N SER A 10 -10.37 57.58 -45.71
CA SER A 10 -10.27 57.14 -44.30
C SER A 10 -8.86 56.71 -43.88
N GLY A 11 -7.85 56.95 -44.73
CA GLY A 11 -6.47 56.49 -44.53
C GLY A 11 -5.57 57.38 -43.67
N ASN A 12 -5.88 58.67 -43.49
CA ASN A 12 -4.99 59.62 -42.81
C ASN A 12 -5.67 60.32 -41.63
N VAL A 13 -5.94 59.58 -40.56
CA VAL A 13 -6.00 60.19 -39.22
C VAL A 13 -4.64 60.00 -38.59
N GLU A 14 -3.74 60.97 -38.79
CA GLU A 14 -2.58 61.15 -37.92
C GLU A 14 -3.11 61.40 -36.51
N ILE A 15 -3.15 60.35 -35.71
CA ILE A 15 -3.34 60.45 -34.27
C ILE A 15 -2.07 61.10 -33.75
N GLU A 16 -2.16 62.31 -33.19
CA GLU A 16 -1.05 62.93 -32.46
C GLU A 16 -0.52 61.90 -31.45
N GLU A 17 0.65 61.31 -31.73
CA GLU A 17 1.46 60.69 -30.71
C GLU A 17 1.76 61.79 -29.70
N PHE A 18 1.17 61.69 -28.50
CA PHE A 18 1.63 62.50 -27.40
C PHE A 18 3.07 62.06 -27.10
N GLU A 19 4.04 62.86 -27.53
CA GLU A 19 5.44 62.71 -27.14
C GLU A 19 5.52 62.60 -25.60
N VAL A 20 6.10 61.50 -25.12
CA VAL A 20 6.11 61.09 -23.70
C VAL A 20 7.15 61.87 -22.87
N HIS A 21 7.66 63.01 -23.36
CA HIS A 21 8.74 63.73 -22.68
C HIS A 21 8.35 64.99 -21.89
N GLU A 22 7.06 65.27 -21.70
CA GLU A 22 6.62 66.32 -20.77
C GLU A 22 5.67 65.76 -19.70
N VAL A 23 6.17 64.80 -18.92
CA VAL A 23 5.69 64.60 -17.55
C VAL A 23 6.69 65.30 -16.65
N ASP A 24 6.27 66.39 -16.00
CA ASP A 24 7.09 67.13 -15.04
C ASP A 24 7.77 66.17 -14.04
N GLU A 25 9.09 66.24 -13.91
CA GLU A 25 9.88 65.46 -12.93
C GLU A 25 9.39 65.67 -11.48
N SER A 26 8.64 66.75 -11.23
CA SER A 26 8.03 67.03 -9.93
C SER A 26 6.99 65.98 -9.51
N ASP A 27 6.26 65.38 -10.45
CA ASP A 27 5.28 64.31 -10.15
C ASP A 27 5.93 62.94 -9.91
N LEU A 28 7.15 62.73 -10.44
CA LEU A 28 7.96 61.53 -10.15
C LEU A 28 8.68 61.60 -8.80
N SER A 29 8.91 62.80 -8.26
CA SER A 29 9.67 63.00 -7.02
C SER A 29 8.92 62.61 -5.73
N GLN A 30 7.62 62.31 -5.80
CA GLN A 30 6.84 61.88 -4.62
C GLN A 30 6.98 60.38 -4.28
N PHE A 31 7.73 59.59 -5.05
CA PHE A 31 8.01 58.20 -4.71
C PHE A 31 9.49 57.87 -4.84
N ILE A 32 10.25 58.27 -3.82
CA ILE A 32 11.67 57.96 -3.69
C ILE A 32 11.92 56.45 -3.60
N GLU A 33 12.92 56.07 -4.39
CA GLU A 33 13.64 54.81 -4.61
C GLU A 33 13.87 53.88 -3.41
N LEU A 34 13.93 52.57 -3.73
CA LEU A 34 14.90 51.65 -3.12
C LEU A 34 15.82 51.14 -4.23
N GLN A 35 17.03 51.70 -4.25
CA GLN A 35 18.10 51.42 -5.20
C GLN A 35 18.62 49.97 -5.13
N GLN A 36 19.14 49.57 -6.29
CA GLN A 36 19.74 48.28 -6.63
C GLN A 36 21.05 48.04 -5.86
N GLN A 37 21.20 46.86 -5.26
CA GLN A 37 22.51 46.32 -4.87
C GLN A 37 22.97 45.28 -5.92
N GLN A 38 24.18 45.47 -6.43
CA GLN A 38 24.88 44.52 -7.30
C GLN A 38 25.24 43.24 -6.53
N PRO A 39 25.22 42.04 -7.15
CA PRO A 39 25.70 40.84 -6.50
C PRO A 39 27.22 40.66 -6.66
N ALA A 40 27.91 40.51 -5.52
CA ALA A 40 29.29 40.09 -5.43
C ALA A 40 29.48 38.64 -5.89
N THR A 41 30.56 38.39 -6.62
CA THR A 41 31.02 37.08 -7.07
C THR A 41 31.62 36.28 -5.91
N MET A 42 31.09 35.07 -5.64
CA MET A 42 31.66 34.13 -4.67
C MET A 42 32.18 32.86 -5.38
N ARG A 43 33.44 32.54 -5.10
CA ARG A 43 34.20 31.37 -5.54
C ARG A 43 33.55 30.06 -5.10
N ARG A 44 33.43 29.09 -6.02
CA ARG A 44 33.16 27.67 -5.70
C ARG A 44 34.46 26.93 -5.38
N GLY A 45 34.54 26.38 -4.18
CA GLY A 45 35.56 25.42 -3.78
C GLY A 45 35.25 24.02 -4.30
N ALA A 46 36.28 23.32 -4.75
CA ALA A 46 36.24 21.94 -5.17
C ALA A 46 36.14 21.00 -3.95
N ARG A 47 35.26 19.99 -4.02
CA ARG A 47 35.32 18.77 -3.21
C ARG A 47 35.21 17.57 -4.14
N THR A 48 36.10 16.63 -3.88
CA THR A 48 36.42 15.36 -4.53
C THR A 48 35.25 14.37 -4.52
N ALA A 49 34.96 13.76 -5.67
CA ALA A 49 34.05 12.63 -5.81
C ALA A 49 34.85 11.31 -5.81
N ALA A 50 34.39 10.34 -5.01
CA ALA A 50 34.91 8.97 -4.97
C ALA A 50 34.20 8.08 -6.00
N HIS A 51 34.96 7.12 -6.50
CA HIS A 51 34.66 6.22 -7.60
C HIS A 51 33.70 5.08 -7.21
N SER A 52 32.85 4.71 -8.17
CA SER A 52 32.16 3.42 -8.23
C SER A 52 32.45 2.79 -9.60
N THR A 53 33.04 1.60 -9.63
CA THR A 53 33.04 0.74 -10.81
C THR A 53 32.85 -0.71 -10.40
N SER A 54 31.77 -1.28 -10.93
CA SER A 54 31.43 -2.70 -11.01
C SER A 54 32.42 -3.49 -11.87
N SER A 55 32.64 -4.76 -11.52
CA SER A 55 33.10 -5.76 -12.49
C SER A 55 32.49 -7.13 -12.18
N ALA A 56 31.87 -7.69 -13.22
CA ALA A 56 31.30 -9.03 -13.31
C ALA A 56 32.36 -10.14 -13.28
N GLY A 57 31.89 -11.35 -12.95
CA GLY A 57 32.73 -12.52 -12.67
C GLY A 57 33.27 -13.27 -13.89
N ALA A 58 34.13 -14.24 -13.57
CA ALA A 58 34.49 -15.38 -14.39
C ALA A 58 34.97 -16.52 -13.49
N ASN A 59 34.45 -17.73 -13.75
CA ASN A 59 34.82 -18.99 -13.10
C ASN A 59 36.25 -19.42 -13.43
N SER A 60 37.02 -19.88 -12.42
CA SER A 60 38.03 -20.93 -12.59
C SER A 60 38.58 -21.39 -11.23
N SER A 61 38.33 -22.63 -10.84
CA SER A 61 39.26 -23.39 -9.97
C SER A 61 38.83 -24.85 -9.89
N ALA A 62 39.23 -25.62 -10.91
CA ALA A 62 39.38 -27.07 -10.82
C ALA A 62 40.88 -27.38 -10.84
N GLN A 63 41.61 -26.93 -9.82
CA GLN A 63 42.96 -27.34 -9.48
C GLN A 63 43.07 -27.21 -7.95
N SER A 64 43.67 -28.21 -7.30
CA SER A 64 44.19 -28.19 -5.92
C SER A 64 43.39 -28.81 -4.74
N GLU A 65 42.54 -29.84 -4.94
CA GLU A 65 42.03 -30.62 -3.77
C GLU A 65 43.13 -31.38 -3.00
N SER A 66 44.28 -31.70 -3.62
CA SER A 66 45.39 -32.38 -2.94
C SER A 66 46.43 -31.46 -2.29
N GLU A 67 46.51 -30.19 -2.69
CA GLU A 67 47.44 -29.21 -2.10
C GLU A 67 46.80 -28.48 -0.92
N THR A 68 45.47 -28.34 -0.91
CA THR A 68 44.69 -27.74 0.18
C THR A 68 44.73 -28.59 1.46
N ASP A 69 44.66 -29.91 1.36
CA ASP A 69 44.75 -30.81 2.53
C ASP A 69 46.13 -30.78 3.21
N ASP A 70 47.22 -30.70 2.44
CA ASP A 70 48.59 -30.64 2.99
C ASP A 70 48.88 -29.26 3.63
N GLU A 71 48.39 -28.17 3.04
CA GLU A 71 48.48 -26.82 3.65
C GLU A 71 47.65 -26.72 4.94
N ASN A 72 46.44 -27.30 4.98
CA ASN A 72 45.60 -27.33 6.17
C ASN A 72 46.22 -28.14 7.32
N VAL A 73 46.89 -29.26 7.02
CA VAL A 73 47.59 -30.08 8.02
C VAL A 73 48.81 -29.34 8.59
N LEU A 74 49.60 -28.67 7.74
CA LEU A 74 50.73 -27.85 8.16
C LEU A 74 50.30 -26.66 9.02
N GLN A 75 49.21 -25.99 8.66
CA GLN A 75 48.64 -24.89 9.46
C GLN A 75 48.14 -25.37 10.83
N ARG A 76 47.45 -26.52 10.90
CA ARG A 76 47.02 -27.14 12.17
C ARG A 76 48.20 -27.49 13.07
N GLU A 77 49.28 -28.03 12.51
CA GLU A 77 50.50 -28.35 13.26
C GLU A 77 51.16 -27.09 13.85
N VAL A 78 51.22 -26.00 13.07
CA VAL A 78 51.76 -24.71 13.51
C VAL A 78 50.90 -24.08 14.61
N LEU A 79 49.57 -24.15 14.48
CA LEU A 79 48.65 -23.62 15.49
C LEU A 79 48.74 -24.39 16.81
N ILE A 80 48.84 -25.72 16.78
CA ILE A 80 49.01 -26.54 18.00
C ILE A 80 50.37 -26.26 18.66
N LYS A 81 51.45 -26.10 17.88
CA LYS A 81 52.77 -25.71 18.43
C LYS A 81 52.74 -24.34 19.12
N LYS A 82 52.06 -23.36 18.52
CA LYS A 82 51.90 -22.01 19.11
C LYS A 82 51.03 -22.04 20.37
N LEU A 83 50.02 -22.90 20.42
CA LEU A 83 49.17 -23.09 21.59
C LEU A 83 49.95 -23.74 22.75
N VAL A 84 50.74 -24.78 22.48
CA VAL A 84 51.59 -25.46 23.48
C VAL A 84 52.70 -24.53 23.98
N ALA A 85 53.21 -23.65 23.13
CA ALA A 85 54.17 -22.60 23.51
C ALA A 85 53.53 -21.42 24.27
N LYS A 86 52.21 -21.42 24.48
CA LYS A 86 51.42 -20.33 25.09
C LYS A 86 51.51 -18.98 24.35
N GLU A 87 51.82 -19.01 23.05
CA GLU A 87 51.92 -17.80 22.20
C GLU A 87 50.55 -17.30 21.73
N ILE A 88 49.56 -18.20 21.66
CA ILE A 88 48.16 -17.88 21.33
C ILE A 88 47.24 -18.44 22.41
N THR A 89 46.10 -17.79 22.60
CA THR A 89 45.07 -18.28 23.54
C THR A 89 44.24 -19.39 22.91
N PHE A 90 43.64 -20.26 23.73
CA PHE A 90 42.76 -21.33 23.23
C PHE A 90 41.54 -20.77 22.46
N SER A 91 41.01 -19.62 22.87
CA SER A 91 39.93 -18.94 22.14
C SER A 91 40.36 -18.48 20.74
N GLU A 92 41.61 -18.04 20.60
CA GLU A 92 42.17 -17.62 19.31
C GLU A 92 42.49 -18.82 18.42
N TYR A 93 42.93 -19.93 19.01
CA TYR A 93 43.05 -21.21 18.32
C TYR A 93 41.71 -21.70 17.77
N GLN A 94 40.65 -21.67 18.60
CA GLN A 94 39.30 -22.09 18.20
C GLN A 94 38.71 -21.20 17.10
N ALA A 95 38.87 -19.88 17.18
CA ALA A 95 38.37 -18.95 16.17
C ALA A 95 39.03 -19.14 14.79
N ARG A 96 40.35 -19.42 14.76
CA ARG A 96 41.07 -19.68 13.50
C ARG A 96 40.70 -21.03 12.90
N MET A 97 40.46 -22.05 13.73
CA MET A 97 39.95 -23.34 13.28
C MET A 97 38.52 -23.28 12.73
N GLN A 98 37.69 -22.32 13.19
CA GLN A 98 36.31 -22.14 12.72
C GLN A 98 36.25 -21.42 11.35
N GLN A 99 37.11 -20.43 11.11
CA GLN A 99 37.15 -19.67 9.85
C GLN A 99 37.45 -20.54 8.63
N ASP A 100 38.22 -21.61 8.80
CA ASP A 100 38.56 -22.55 7.72
C ASP A 100 37.44 -23.55 7.42
N GLU A 101 36.47 -23.74 8.33
CA GLU A 101 35.45 -24.80 8.24
C GLU A 101 34.04 -24.27 7.88
N ASP A 102 33.76 -22.98 8.11
CA ASP A 102 32.47 -22.35 7.73
C ASP A 102 32.30 -22.22 6.20
N LEU A 103 33.36 -22.46 5.39
CA LEU A 103 33.31 -22.46 3.92
C LEU A 103 32.72 -23.76 3.32
N ASP A 104 32.70 -24.86 4.07
CA ASP A 104 32.23 -26.18 3.59
C ASP A 104 30.82 -26.56 4.09
N ASP A 105 30.33 -25.94 5.16
CA ASP A 105 29.10 -26.36 5.85
C ASP A 105 27.81 -25.72 5.33
N ASP A 106 27.89 -24.63 4.54
CA ASP A 106 26.69 -23.94 4.03
C ASP A 106 25.99 -24.66 2.85
N ASP A 107 26.63 -25.65 2.20
CA ASP A 107 26.08 -26.30 0.98
C ASP A 107 25.74 -27.80 1.12
N ALA A 108 26.11 -28.49 2.21
CA ALA A 108 26.05 -29.96 2.26
C ALA A 108 24.70 -30.55 2.74
N ASP A 109 24.01 -29.92 3.69
CA ASP A 109 22.81 -30.50 4.32
C ASP A 109 21.50 -30.21 3.56
N MET A 110 21.43 -29.15 2.75
CA MET A 110 20.25 -28.87 1.91
C MET A 110 20.21 -29.68 0.60
N VAL A 111 21.37 -30.07 0.05
CA VAL A 111 21.44 -30.67 -1.30
C VAL A 111 21.26 -32.19 -1.29
N ARG A 112 21.67 -32.90 -0.23
CA ARG A 112 21.50 -34.38 -0.15
C ARG A 112 20.06 -34.83 0.17
N GLY A 113 19.27 -33.99 0.87
CA GLY A 113 17.86 -34.25 1.14
C GLY A 113 16.96 -34.06 -0.09
N ASN A 114 17.28 -33.10 -0.96
CA ASN A 114 16.45 -32.79 -2.13
C ASN A 114 16.65 -33.74 -3.33
N LYS A 115 17.79 -34.43 -3.46
CA LYS A 115 17.99 -35.45 -4.51
C LYS A 115 17.26 -36.78 -4.25
N ARG A 116 16.75 -37.03 -3.04
CA ARG A 116 15.94 -38.23 -2.73
C ARG A 116 14.43 -38.00 -2.82
N LYS A 117 13.98 -36.76 -2.98
CA LYS A 117 12.55 -36.43 -3.06
C LYS A 117 11.93 -36.67 -4.44
N SER A 118 12.72 -36.90 -5.49
CA SER A 118 12.19 -37.06 -6.86
C SER A 118 12.20 -38.50 -7.40
N THR A 119 12.52 -39.53 -6.60
CA THR A 119 12.62 -40.92 -7.12
C THR A 119 11.95 -41.98 -6.25
N PHE A 120 11.11 -41.62 -5.27
CA PHE A 120 10.50 -42.63 -4.40
C PHE A 120 9.34 -43.40 -5.07
N PHE A 121 8.67 -42.81 -6.08
CA PHE A 121 7.56 -43.48 -6.80
C PHE A 121 7.99 -44.28 -8.04
N GLN A 122 9.24 -44.14 -8.51
CA GLN A 122 9.68 -44.74 -9.77
C GLN A 122 10.45 -46.07 -9.57
N ASP A 123 11.02 -46.28 -8.39
CA ASP A 123 11.89 -47.44 -8.09
C ASP A 123 11.15 -48.72 -7.69
N TYR A 124 9.83 -48.68 -7.47
CA TYR A 124 9.05 -49.90 -7.18
C TYR A 124 8.76 -50.74 -8.44
N SER A 125 8.89 -50.14 -9.63
CA SER A 125 8.58 -50.79 -10.92
C SER A 125 9.81 -51.38 -11.66
N THR A 126 11.01 -50.96 -11.28
CA THR A 126 12.29 -51.34 -11.92
C THR A 126 12.99 -52.49 -11.19
N ALA A 127 12.82 -52.61 -9.87
CA ALA A 127 13.42 -53.67 -9.05
C ALA A 127 12.93 -55.10 -9.40
N ARG A 128 11.80 -55.24 -10.11
CA ARG A 128 11.25 -56.55 -10.54
C ARG A 128 11.74 -57.00 -11.93
N ARG A 129 12.44 -56.16 -12.69
CA ARG A 129 12.97 -56.51 -14.03
C ARG A 129 14.40 -57.03 -14.03
N ASP A 130 15.23 -56.66 -13.06
CA ASP A 130 16.66 -57.00 -13.06
C ASP A 130 16.98 -58.34 -12.36
N VAL A 131 16.01 -58.95 -11.67
CA VAL A 131 16.15 -60.30 -11.08
C VAL A 131 16.01 -61.41 -12.14
N LEU A 132 15.60 -61.07 -13.38
CA LEU A 132 15.35 -62.03 -14.46
C LEU A 132 16.45 -62.13 -15.53
N LYS A 133 17.56 -61.41 -15.38
CA LYS A 133 18.74 -61.53 -16.26
C LYS A 133 19.96 -61.91 -15.44
N GLY A 134 20.07 -63.20 -15.15
CA GLY A 134 21.30 -63.78 -14.66
C GLY A 134 22.43 -63.59 -15.67
N ASN A 135 23.55 -63.03 -15.22
CA ASN A 135 24.86 -63.40 -15.72
C ASN A 135 25.96 -63.04 -14.72
N PHE A 136 26.60 -64.11 -14.26
CA PHE A 136 27.83 -64.17 -13.48
C PHE A 136 29.05 -64.08 -14.43
N GLN A 137 30.22 -63.69 -13.88
CA GLN A 137 31.57 -63.61 -14.51
C GLN A 137 31.83 -62.32 -15.32
N GLY A 138 32.99 -61.64 -15.28
CA GLY A 138 34.27 -61.85 -14.60
C GLY A 138 35.36 -61.00 -15.30
N SER A 139 36.43 -60.67 -14.55
CA SER A 139 37.78 -60.26 -15.00
C SER A 139 38.08 -58.80 -15.42
N SER A 140 38.85 -58.14 -14.54
CA SER A 140 40.10 -57.39 -14.74
C SER A 140 40.46 -56.74 -16.09
N SER A 141 40.81 -55.45 -16.01
CA SER A 141 41.94 -54.86 -16.73
C SER A 141 42.75 -53.94 -15.79
N LYS A 142 44.04 -54.24 -15.63
CA LYS A 142 45.05 -53.43 -14.92
C LYS A 142 45.64 -52.35 -15.84
N SER A 143 46.31 -51.39 -15.20
CA SER A 143 47.32 -50.39 -15.66
C SER A 143 46.75 -48.97 -15.71
N ASP A 144 47.36 -47.92 -15.19
CA ASP A 144 48.64 -47.74 -14.50
C ASP A 144 48.54 -46.37 -13.81
N GLY A 145 49.13 -46.23 -12.63
CA GLY A 145 49.06 -44.97 -11.89
C GLY A 145 49.33 -45.15 -10.42
N LYS A 146 50.58 -45.51 -10.08
CA LYS A 146 51.09 -45.38 -8.72
C LYS A 146 51.06 -43.91 -8.31
N THR A 147 50.06 -43.51 -7.55
CA THR A 147 50.23 -42.47 -6.52
C THR A 147 50.09 -43.17 -5.18
N VAL A 148 51.23 -43.57 -4.64
CA VAL A 148 51.35 -43.85 -3.21
C VAL A 148 51.06 -42.53 -2.51
N LEU A 149 49.80 -42.30 -2.16
CA LEU A 149 49.43 -41.31 -1.16
C LEU A 149 50.16 -41.73 0.12
N ARG A 150 51.25 -41.03 0.44
CA ARG A 150 51.84 -41.07 1.78
C ARG A 150 50.71 -40.68 2.75
N ARG A 151 50.12 -41.66 3.44
CA ARG A 151 49.40 -41.39 4.70
C ARG A 151 50.41 -40.79 5.66
N GLN A 152 50.48 -39.46 5.70
CA GLN A 152 51.24 -38.73 6.70
C GLN A 152 50.56 -38.90 8.07
N LYS A 153 51.39 -38.92 9.12
CA LYS A 153 51.24 -39.70 10.35
C LYS A 153 50.13 -39.18 11.29
N ARG A 154 48.97 -39.83 11.31
CA ARG A 154 47.98 -39.73 12.42
C ARG A 154 48.24 -40.72 13.57
N CYS A 155 49.13 -41.69 13.36
CA CYS A 155 49.52 -42.69 14.36
C CYS A 155 50.92 -42.38 14.92
N LEU A 156 51.11 -42.57 16.22
CA LEU A 156 52.41 -42.38 16.87
C LEU A 156 53.46 -43.34 16.29
N PRO A 157 54.70 -42.88 16.03
CA PRO A 157 55.82 -43.77 15.74
C PRO A 157 56.01 -44.81 16.86
N PRO A 158 56.46 -46.05 16.58
CA PRO A 158 56.54 -47.12 17.59
C PRO A 158 57.32 -46.75 18.87
N ALA A 159 58.36 -45.93 18.76
CA ALA A 159 59.13 -45.44 19.91
C ALA A 159 58.32 -44.47 20.80
N LEU A 160 57.51 -43.58 20.18
CA LEU A 160 56.62 -42.66 20.88
C LEU A 160 55.35 -43.36 21.39
N GLN A 161 54.93 -44.43 20.74
CA GLN A 161 53.84 -45.29 21.21
C GLN A 161 54.23 -46.04 22.50
N GLY A 162 55.50 -46.45 22.63
CA GLY A 162 56.04 -46.98 23.88
C GLY A 162 56.06 -45.95 25.02
N LEU A 163 56.49 -44.73 24.73
CA LEU A 163 56.42 -43.57 25.66
C LEU A 163 54.97 -43.24 26.04
N MET A 164 54.04 -43.31 25.10
CA MET A 164 52.61 -43.13 25.36
C MET A 164 52.04 -44.22 26.27
N GLY A 165 52.43 -45.48 26.05
CA GLY A 165 52.09 -46.59 26.94
C GLY A 165 52.65 -46.40 28.36
N GLN A 166 53.86 -45.84 28.48
CA GLN A 166 54.45 -45.49 29.77
C GLN A 166 53.71 -44.35 30.46
N ALA A 167 53.30 -43.31 29.73
CA ALA A 167 52.48 -42.22 30.26
C ALA A 167 51.13 -42.73 30.80
N ASN A 168 50.45 -43.61 30.06
CA ASN A 168 49.20 -44.24 30.49
C ASN A 168 49.36 -45.09 31.75
N LEU A 169 50.48 -45.83 31.85
CA LEU A 169 50.81 -46.62 33.03
C LEU A 169 51.15 -45.75 34.25
N CYS A 170 51.83 -44.61 34.05
CA CYS A 170 52.09 -43.63 35.11
C CYS A 170 50.80 -42.99 35.62
N TYR A 171 49.87 -42.64 34.73
CA TYR A 171 48.54 -42.16 35.10
C TYR A 171 47.73 -43.21 35.89
N ALA A 172 47.70 -44.46 35.41
CA ALA A 172 47.03 -45.55 36.11
C ALA A 172 47.64 -45.86 37.51
N ARG A 173 48.91 -45.49 37.73
CA ARG A 173 49.59 -45.59 39.03
C ARG A 173 49.35 -44.38 39.95
N GLY A 174 48.71 -43.32 39.46
CA GLY A 174 48.47 -42.09 40.19
C GLY A 174 49.61 -41.07 40.12
N ASP A 175 50.68 -41.33 39.36
CA ASP A 175 51.79 -40.39 39.16
C ASP A 175 51.44 -39.37 38.07
N VAL A 176 50.55 -38.44 38.41
CA VAL A 176 49.93 -37.51 37.45
C VAL A 176 50.96 -36.57 36.79
N LYS A 177 51.93 -36.06 37.57
CA LYS A 177 52.92 -35.08 37.07
C LYS A 177 53.87 -35.66 36.02
N THR A 178 54.34 -36.89 36.25
CA THR A 178 55.24 -37.56 35.30
C THR A 178 54.49 -37.96 34.03
N ALA A 179 53.22 -38.35 34.15
CA ALA A 179 52.37 -38.62 33.01
C ALA A 179 52.12 -37.36 32.17
N GLU A 180 51.91 -36.19 32.80
CA GLU A 180 51.75 -34.91 32.13
C GLU A 180 53.01 -34.50 31.35
N ASP A 181 54.19 -34.57 31.98
CA ASP A 181 55.47 -34.24 31.34
C ASP A 181 55.73 -35.13 30.11
N LEU A 182 55.47 -36.44 30.24
CA LEU A 182 55.61 -37.38 29.13
C LEU A 182 54.64 -37.09 27.98
N CYS A 183 53.38 -36.73 28.28
CA CYS A 183 52.42 -36.38 27.24
C CYS A 183 52.80 -35.07 26.52
N LEU A 184 53.30 -34.06 27.24
CA LEU A 184 53.77 -32.80 26.64
C LEU A 184 55.03 -33.00 25.78
N GLU A 185 55.93 -33.90 26.17
CA GLU A 185 57.08 -34.28 25.34
C GLU A 185 56.63 -34.98 24.04
N ILE A 186 55.63 -35.86 24.11
CA ILE A 186 55.07 -36.51 22.92
C ILE A 186 54.42 -35.49 21.99
N ILE A 187 53.65 -34.53 22.52
CA ILE A 187 53.01 -33.47 21.73
C ILE A 187 54.05 -32.56 21.08
N ARG A 188 55.16 -32.26 21.77
CA ARG A 188 56.25 -31.46 21.21
C ARG A 188 56.89 -32.12 19.99
N GLN A 189 56.96 -33.46 19.97
CA GLN A 189 57.54 -34.23 18.87
C GLN A 189 56.54 -34.54 17.75
N VAL A 190 55.28 -34.83 18.09
CA VAL A 190 54.20 -35.13 17.14
C VAL A 190 52.92 -34.40 17.58
N PRO A 191 52.70 -33.15 17.16
CA PRO A 191 51.57 -32.33 17.60
C PRO A 191 50.20 -32.78 17.07
N LEU A 192 50.17 -33.62 16.03
CA LEU A 192 48.94 -34.09 15.38
C LEU A 192 48.41 -35.41 15.99
N ALA A 193 49.10 -35.99 16.98
CA ALA A 193 48.65 -37.21 17.64
C ALA A 193 47.55 -36.89 18.65
N HIS A 194 46.38 -37.53 18.51
CA HIS A 194 45.23 -37.31 19.39
C HIS A 194 45.36 -38.03 20.75
N GLU A 195 46.04 -39.18 20.81
CA GLU A 195 46.13 -40.03 22.01
C GLU A 195 46.67 -39.28 23.24
N PRO A 196 47.79 -38.50 23.16
CA PRO A 196 48.31 -37.72 24.30
C PRO A 196 47.36 -36.64 24.81
N PHE A 197 46.51 -36.08 23.93
CA PHE A 197 45.53 -35.07 24.34
C PHE A 197 44.33 -35.71 25.07
N ILE A 198 43.95 -36.94 24.73
CA ILE A 198 42.92 -37.68 25.45
C ILE A 198 43.38 -37.97 26.89
N THR A 199 44.63 -38.37 27.07
CA THR A 199 45.17 -38.71 28.39
C THR A 199 45.47 -37.48 29.22
N LEU A 200 45.92 -36.38 28.61
CA LEU A 200 45.98 -35.08 29.28
C LEU A 200 44.59 -34.57 29.68
N ALA A 201 43.56 -34.77 28.86
CA ALA A 201 42.20 -34.45 29.25
C ALA A 201 41.80 -35.27 30.49
N GLN A 202 41.96 -36.59 30.49
CA GLN A 202 41.65 -37.46 31.63
C GLN A 202 42.43 -37.11 32.91
N ILE A 203 43.69 -36.70 32.79
CA ILE A 203 44.50 -36.19 33.91
C ILE A 203 43.85 -34.95 34.54
N HIS A 204 43.41 -34.00 33.70
CA HIS A 204 42.85 -32.73 34.14
C HIS A 204 41.33 -32.79 34.42
N GLU A 205 40.71 -33.97 34.41
CA GLU A 205 39.28 -34.17 34.66
C GLU A 205 38.87 -33.80 36.09
N THR A 206 39.74 -34.06 37.07
CA THR A 206 39.50 -33.76 38.49
C THR A 206 40.07 -32.42 38.93
N ASP A 207 41.14 -31.96 38.29
CA ASP A 207 41.96 -30.84 38.77
C ASP A 207 41.53 -29.51 38.15
N ASP A 208 41.34 -29.44 36.83
CA ASP A 208 41.06 -28.22 36.09
C ASP A 208 40.10 -28.50 34.90
N PRO A 209 38.78 -28.26 35.05
CA PRO A 209 37.80 -28.56 34.00
C PRO A 209 38.07 -27.72 32.74
N GLU A 210 38.62 -26.51 32.86
CA GLU A 210 38.97 -25.69 31.70
C GLU A 210 40.03 -26.33 30.80
N LYS A 211 41.09 -26.90 31.40
CA LYS A 211 42.13 -27.60 30.64
C LYS A 211 41.61 -28.91 30.06
N TYR A 212 40.76 -29.63 30.79
CA TYR A 212 40.06 -30.81 30.28
C TYR A 212 39.35 -30.49 28.96
N LEU A 213 38.51 -29.43 28.95
CA LEU A 213 37.73 -29.05 27.76
C LEU A 213 38.66 -28.70 26.60
N GLN A 214 39.75 -27.98 26.87
CA GLN A 214 40.70 -27.58 25.84
C GLN A 214 41.37 -28.79 25.18
N TYR A 215 41.90 -29.72 25.98
CA TYR A 215 42.56 -30.92 25.46
C TYR A 215 41.57 -31.89 24.80
N SER A 216 40.37 -32.05 25.36
CA SER A 216 39.31 -32.89 24.79
C SER A 216 38.79 -32.35 23.45
N HIS A 217 38.64 -31.03 23.32
CA HIS A 217 38.23 -30.38 22.08
C HIS A 217 39.33 -30.52 20.99
N ILE A 218 40.62 -30.39 21.35
CA ILE A 218 41.75 -30.64 20.43
C ILE A 218 41.77 -32.11 20.00
N ALA A 219 41.59 -33.04 20.94
CA ALA A 219 41.56 -34.47 20.65
C ALA A 219 40.44 -34.84 19.66
N ALA A 220 39.24 -34.26 19.84
CA ALA A 220 38.09 -34.49 18.96
C ALA A 220 38.35 -33.98 17.52
N HIS A 221 38.97 -32.81 17.36
CA HIS A 221 39.36 -32.29 16.03
C HIS A 221 40.43 -33.14 15.34
N LEU A 222 41.36 -33.74 16.11
CA LEU A 222 42.40 -34.61 15.58
C LEU A 222 41.89 -36.01 15.20
N ASN A 223 40.80 -36.48 15.82
CA ASN A 223 40.10 -37.72 15.45
C ASN A 223 38.60 -37.50 15.15
N PRO A 224 38.26 -37.01 13.94
CA PRO A 224 36.86 -36.76 13.55
C PRO A 224 35.97 -38.00 13.48
N SER A 225 36.54 -39.22 13.48
CA SER A 225 35.79 -40.47 13.33
C SER A 225 35.23 -41.01 14.65
N ASP A 226 35.68 -40.50 15.80
CA ASP A 226 35.23 -40.94 17.12
C ASP A 226 34.03 -40.11 17.59
N ALA A 227 32.83 -40.64 17.40
CA ALA A 227 31.58 -39.96 17.76
C ALA A 227 31.41 -39.77 19.27
N GLU A 228 31.98 -40.65 20.10
CA GLU A 228 31.84 -40.58 21.55
C GLU A 228 32.61 -39.39 22.13
N GLN A 229 33.81 -39.11 21.61
CA GLN A 229 34.64 -37.98 22.06
C GLN A 229 33.95 -36.64 21.77
N TRP A 230 33.31 -36.50 20.60
CA TRP A 230 32.52 -35.31 20.28
C TRP A 230 31.35 -35.09 21.23
N VAL A 231 30.74 -36.17 21.75
CA VAL A 231 29.63 -36.08 22.69
C VAL A 231 30.08 -35.78 24.11
N ARG A 232 31.20 -36.33 24.57
CA ARG A 232 31.80 -35.94 25.86
C ARG A 232 32.15 -34.45 25.88
N VAL A 233 32.74 -33.94 24.79
CA VAL A 233 33.01 -32.49 24.62
C VAL A 233 31.70 -31.69 24.63
N ALA A 234 30.67 -32.16 23.91
CA ALA A 234 29.39 -31.46 23.84
C ALA A 234 28.66 -31.43 25.20
N GLU A 235 28.68 -32.51 25.98
CA GLU A 235 28.05 -32.58 27.31
C GLU A 235 28.70 -31.59 28.29
N ILE A 236 30.03 -31.47 28.30
CA ILE A 236 30.74 -30.52 29.15
C ILE A 236 30.53 -29.07 28.70
N LEU A 237 30.38 -28.82 27.39
CA LEU A 237 30.01 -27.50 26.87
C LEU A 237 28.58 -27.12 27.28
N VAL A 238 27.66 -28.09 27.33
CA VAL A 238 26.29 -27.89 27.83
C VAL A 238 26.29 -27.58 29.32
N GLU A 239 27.06 -28.30 30.14
CA GLU A 239 27.21 -28.02 31.58
C GLU A 239 27.72 -26.60 31.86
N ARG A 240 28.48 -26.01 30.92
CA ARG A 240 29.00 -24.64 31.01
C ARG A 240 28.13 -23.58 30.35
N GLY A 241 26.97 -23.95 29.80
CA GLY A 241 26.06 -23.03 29.11
C GLY A 241 26.56 -22.54 27.75
N LYS A 242 27.60 -23.14 27.16
CA LYS A 242 28.10 -22.83 25.81
C LYS A 242 27.34 -23.62 24.73
N VAL A 243 26.08 -23.24 24.53
CA VAL A 243 25.13 -23.99 23.68
C VAL A 243 25.53 -24.03 22.19
N GLU A 244 26.00 -22.92 21.62
CA GLU A 244 26.37 -22.83 20.19
C GLU A 244 27.51 -23.78 19.81
N GLU A 245 28.57 -23.81 20.62
CA GLU A 245 29.72 -24.68 20.42
C GLU A 245 29.31 -26.16 20.57
N ALA A 246 28.45 -26.47 21.55
CA ALA A 246 27.92 -27.82 21.75
C ALA A 246 27.10 -28.32 20.55
N LEU A 247 26.28 -27.47 19.91
CA LEU A 247 25.53 -27.85 18.71
C LEU A 247 26.44 -28.18 17.52
N LYS A 248 27.55 -27.46 17.35
CA LYS A 248 28.57 -27.79 16.34
C LYS A 248 29.23 -29.14 16.63
N CYS A 249 29.59 -29.42 17.89
CA CYS A 249 30.13 -30.71 18.31
C CYS A 249 29.15 -31.87 18.05
N TYR A 250 27.87 -31.71 18.39
CA TYR A 250 26.84 -32.72 18.08
C TYR A 250 26.66 -32.94 16.57
N THR A 251 26.80 -31.90 15.74
CA THR A 251 26.75 -32.04 14.28
C THR A 251 27.86 -32.94 13.76
N ARG A 252 29.06 -32.80 14.31
CA ARG A 252 30.21 -33.64 13.95
C ARG A 252 30.07 -35.07 14.46
N ALA A 253 29.53 -35.25 15.66
CA ALA A 253 29.19 -36.58 16.19
C ALA A 253 28.22 -37.33 15.25
N ILE A 254 27.20 -36.64 14.72
CA ILE A 254 26.22 -37.23 13.79
C ILE A 254 26.85 -37.53 12.41
N LYS A 255 27.80 -36.72 11.95
CA LYS A 255 28.57 -37.01 10.73
C LYS A 255 29.41 -38.29 10.88
N ALA A 256 29.95 -38.53 12.09
CA ALA A 256 30.74 -39.71 12.41
C ALA A 256 29.89 -40.99 12.55
N ASP A 257 28.73 -40.91 13.22
CA ASP A 257 27.75 -42.00 13.28
C ASP A 257 26.34 -41.53 12.86
N PRO A 258 26.01 -41.66 11.55
CA PRO A 258 24.71 -41.27 11.04
C PRO A 258 23.56 -42.20 11.44
N LYS A 259 23.74 -43.30 12.17
CA LYS A 259 22.62 -44.17 12.55
C LYS A 259 22.18 -44.03 13.99
N ASN A 260 23.01 -43.38 14.83
CA ASN A 260 22.68 -43.22 16.24
C ASN A 260 21.53 -42.20 16.43
N VAL A 261 20.40 -42.71 16.95
CA VAL A 261 19.18 -41.93 17.24
C VAL A 261 19.35 -41.12 18.52
N GLU A 262 20.09 -41.64 19.49
CA GLU A 262 20.29 -41.01 20.79
C GLU A 262 21.07 -39.69 20.66
N MET A 263 22.09 -39.65 19.79
CA MET A 263 22.87 -38.43 19.54
C MET A 263 22.04 -37.33 18.90
N ARG A 264 21.18 -37.68 17.94
CA ARG A 264 20.25 -36.73 17.31
C ARG A 264 19.25 -36.19 18.31
N LEU A 265 18.75 -37.05 19.19
CA LEU A 265 17.82 -36.68 20.25
C LEU A 265 18.48 -35.72 21.25
N LYS A 266 19.72 -36.00 21.69
CA LYS A 266 20.49 -35.09 22.57
C LYS A 266 20.68 -33.71 21.92
N ARG A 267 21.01 -33.67 20.63
CA ARG A 267 21.09 -32.42 19.85
C ARG A 267 19.74 -31.69 19.75
N ALA A 268 18.66 -32.41 19.44
CA ALA A 268 17.33 -31.84 19.28
C ALA A 268 16.81 -31.21 20.59
N ARG A 269 17.03 -31.88 21.73
CA ARG A 269 16.72 -31.34 23.06
C ARG A 269 17.53 -30.08 23.36
N LEU A 270 18.81 -30.06 23.01
CA LEU A 270 19.63 -28.87 23.18
C LEU A 270 19.14 -27.70 22.31
N MET A 271 18.74 -27.96 21.07
CA MET A 271 18.12 -26.93 20.21
C MET A 271 16.80 -26.41 20.79
N GLU A 272 16.00 -27.28 21.38
CA GLU A 272 14.72 -26.92 22.01
C GLU A 272 14.90 -25.90 23.15
N THR A 273 16.01 -25.98 23.91
CA THR A 273 16.33 -24.98 24.94
C THR A 273 16.72 -23.60 24.40
N ARG A 274 17.07 -23.49 23.11
CA ARG A 274 17.50 -22.24 22.46
C ARG A 274 16.41 -21.64 21.59
N ASP A 275 15.95 -22.40 20.60
CA ASP A 275 14.96 -22.00 19.61
C ASP A 275 14.07 -23.19 19.27
N GLU A 276 12.85 -23.16 19.81
CA GLU A 276 11.85 -24.21 19.60
C GLU A 276 11.59 -24.46 18.11
N LYS A 277 11.55 -23.41 17.26
CA LYS A 277 11.16 -23.54 15.86
C LYS A 277 12.17 -24.35 15.04
N GLN A 278 13.45 -24.07 15.25
CA GLN A 278 14.53 -24.81 14.60
C GLN A 278 14.60 -26.24 15.13
N ALA A 279 14.33 -26.44 16.42
CA ALA A 279 14.28 -27.77 17.03
C ALA A 279 13.20 -28.65 16.39
N PHE A 280 11.98 -28.15 16.17
CA PHE A 280 10.91 -28.96 15.57
C PHE A 280 11.15 -29.30 14.10
N LYS A 281 11.78 -28.41 13.32
CA LYS A 281 12.28 -28.74 11.96
C LYS A 281 13.32 -29.85 11.98
N TYR A 282 14.17 -29.87 13.01
CA TYR A 282 15.16 -30.92 13.20
C TYR A 282 14.53 -32.24 13.68
N TYR A 283 13.57 -32.20 14.60
CA TYR A 283 12.80 -33.39 14.99
C TYR A 283 12.08 -34.02 13.79
N TYR A 284 11.54 -33.21 12.88
CA TYR A 284 10.94 -33.67 11.62
C TYR A 284 11.95 -34.40 10.71
N SER A 285 13.16 -33.86 10.56
CA SER A 285 14.21 -34.50 9.74
C SER A 285 14.77 -35.79 10.38
N MET A 286 14.59 -35.95 11.70
CA MET A 286 15.00 -37.13 12.45
C MET A 286 14.05 -38.33 12.27
N LEU A 287 12.74 -38.10 12.04
CA LEU A 287 11.71 -39.16 11.94
C LEU A 287 12.09 -40.36 11.04
N PRO A 288 12.67 -40.17 9.83
CA PRO A 288 13.04 -41.28 8.94
C PRO A 288 14.13 -42.22 9.49
N PHE A 289 14.89 -41.76 10.48
CA PHE A 289 16.04 -42.49 11.03
C PHE A 289 15.70 -43.27 12.29
N ILE A 290 14.48 -43.14 12.83
CA ILE A 290 14.04 -43.85 14.02
C ILE A 290 13.66 -45.30 13.64
N PRO A 291 14.29 -46.33 14.23
CA PRO A 291 13.98 -47.73 13.96
C PRO A 291 12.57 -48.10 14.42
N LYS A 292 11.96 -49.09 13.74
CA LYS A 292 10.63 -49.63 14.10
C LYS A 292 10.55 -50.19 15.54
N GLU A 293 11.68 -50.63 16.09
CA GLU A 293 11.79 -51.13 17.46
C GLU A 293 11.44 -50.07 18.51
N GLN A 294 11.61 -48.78 18.17
CA GLN A 294 11.29 -47.64 19.03
C GLN A 294 9.98 -46.96 18.61
N ALA A 295 8.95 -47.75 18.25
CA ALA A 295 7.67 -47.23 17.75
C ALA A 295 6.97 -46.26 18.71
N ASP A 296 7.02 -46.51 20.03
CA ASP A 296 6.37 -45.63 21.03
C ASP A 296 7.06 -44.26 21.09
N PHE A 297 8.38 -44.24 20.90
CA PHE A 297 9.17 -43.03 20.79
C PHE A 297 8.90 -42.31 19.44
N LEU A 298 8.72 -43.04 18.35
CA LEU A 298 8.36 -42.47 17.04
C LEU A 298 6.98 -41.80 17.07
N ILE A 299 5.97 -42.44 17.66
CA ILE A 299 4.61 -41.89 17.75
C ILE A 299 4.59 -40.64 18.65
N SER A 300 5.25 -40.69 19.81
CA SER A 300 5.31 -39.53 20.72
C SER A 300 6.08 -38.34 20.12
N THR A 301 7.16 -38.58 19.37
CA THR A 301 7.88 -37.51 18.67
C THR A 301 7.09 -36.96 17.49
N ALA A 302 6.44 -37.81 16.68
CA ALA A 302 5.56 -37.38 15.60
C ALA A 302 4.39 -36.53 16.11
N LYS A 303 3.75 -36.93 17.23
CA LYS A 303 2.68 -36.17 17.88
C LYS A 303 3.14 -34.77 18.32
N ARG A 304 4.32 -34.67 18.93
CA ARG A 304 4.91 -33.37 19.34
C ARG A 304 5.20 -32.47 18.13
N VAL A 305 5.75 -33.04 17.07
CA VAL A 305 6.06 -32.33 15.82
C VAL A 305 4.77 -31.86 15.13
N ALA A 306 3.76 -32.73 15.03
CA ALA A 306 2.49 -32.42 14.41
C ALA A 306 1.75 -31.30 15.14
N LYS A 307 1.70 -31.32 16.48
CA LYS A 307 1.08 -30.24 17.28
C LYS A 307 1.73 -28.89 17.02
N LYS A 308 3.07 -28.83 17.00
CA LYS A 308 3.80 -27.57 16.76
C LYS A 308 3.67 -27.07 15.32
N PHE A 309 3.70 -27.95 14.32
CA PHE A 309 3.45 -27.53 12.95
C PHE A 309 1.99 -27.14 12.69
N HIS A 310 1.04 -27.72 13.42
CA HIS A 310 -0.34 -27.29 13.41
C HIS A 310 -0.50 -25.88 13.98
N GLU A 311 0.15 -25.56 15.11
CA GLU A 311 0.23 -24.18 15.66
C GLU A 311 0.83 -23.18 14.65
N GLU A 312 1.83 -23.60 13.86
CA GLU A 312 2.46 -22.78 12.81
C GLU A 312 1.67 -22.77 11.48
N THR A 313 0.45 -23.32 11.42
CA THR A 313 -0.41 -23.45 10.23
C THR A 313 0.19 -24.29 9.08
N ASN A 314 1.27 -25.05 9.33
CA ASN A 314 1.90 -25.93 8.36
C ASN A 314 1.30 -27.36 8.41
N VAL A 315 0.07 -27.48 7.94
CA VAL A 315 -0.74 -28.70 8.03
C VAL A 315 -0.16 -29.87 7.21
N SER A 316 0.47 -29.59 6.06
CA SER A 316 1.04 -30.63 5.18
C SER A 316 2.22 -31.38 5.84
N ALA A 317 3.14 -30.66 6.48
CA ALA A 317 4.27 -31.27 7.18
C ALA A 317 3.83 -32.01 8.44
N ALA A 318 2.81 -31.50 9.14
CA ALA A 318 2.21 -32.17 10.29
C ALA A 318 1.61 -33.53 9.90
N LEU A 319 0.89 -33.60 8.78
CA LEU A 319 0.34 -34.84 8.26
C LEU A 319 1.44 -35.84 7.87
N ASP A 320 2.46 -35.41 7.12
CA ASP A 320 3.55 -36.31 6.69
C ASP A 320 4.32 -36.89 7.90
N ALA A 321 4.44 -36.14 9.00
CA ALA A 321 5.01 -36.65 10.25
C ALA A 321 4.14 -37.78 10.86
N MET A 322 2.84 -37.57 10.96
CA MET A 322 1.90 -38.54 11.52
C MET A 322 1.70 -39.77 10.61
N GLU A 323 1.62 -39.59 9.29
CA GLU A 323 1.52 -40.69 8.32
C GLU A 323 2.74 -41.60 8.34
N ARG A 324 3.93 -41.04 8.53
CA ARG A 324 5.16 -41.83 8.66
C ARG A 324 5.15 -42.69 9.93
N ALA A 325 4.66 -42.15 11.04
CA ALA A 325 4.45 -42.94 12.23
C ALA A 325 3.38 -44.03 12.01
N TYR A 326 2.28 -43.70 11.32
CA TYR A 326 1.19 -44.63 11.06
C TYR A 326 1.58 -45.79 10.12
N SER A 327 2.31 -45.50 9.03
CA SER A 327 2.79 -46.51 8.07
C SER A 327 3.86 -47.45 8.66
N THR A 328 4.56 -47.02 9.70
CA THR A 328 5.60 -47.84 10.35
C THR A 328 5.04 -48.75 11.44
N ALA A 329 4.04 -48.30 12.21
CA ALA A 329 3.44 -49.06 13.30
C ALA A 329 1.95 -48.71 13.53
N PRO A 330 1.02 -49.16 12.68
CA PRO A 330 -0.40 -48.84 12.80
C PRO A 330 -1.07 -49.49 14.03
N GLU A 331 -0.61 -50.65 14.46
CA GLU A 331 -1.19 -51.43 15.58
C GLU A 331 -1.01 -50.78 16.96
N LYS A 332 -0.10 -49.81 17.07
CA LYS A 332 0.24 -49.13 18.34
C LYS A 332 -0.41 -47.75 18.51
N PHE A 333 -1.18 -47.29 17.52
CA PHE A 333 -1.85 -46.00 17.60
C PHE A 333 -3.00 -46.05 18.61
N SER A 334 -3.06 -45.06 19.51
CA SER A 334 -4.22 -44.87 20.37
C SER A 334 -5.36 -44.19 19.61
N MET A 335 -6.58 -44.26 20.14
CA MET A 335 -7.74 -43.56 19.57
C MET A 335 -7.53 -42.04 19.50
N GLU A 336 -6.80 -41.45 20.44
CA GLU A 336 -6.43 -40.03 20.39
C GLU A 336 -5.49 -39.71 19.22
N ASP A 337 -4.57 -40.62 18.91
CA ASP A 337 -3.59 -40.41 17.82
C ASP A 337 -4.24 -40.60 16.45
N ILE A 338 -5.22 -41.51 16.36
CA ILE A 338 -6.08 -41.69 15.18
C ILE A 338 -6.94 -40.45 14.97
N ASN A 339 -7.51 -39.90 16.04
CA ASN A 339 -8.31 -38.68 16.00
C ASN A 339 -7.52 -37.48 15.46
N LEU A 340 -6.30 -37.27 15.97
CA LEU A 340 -5.38 -36.24 15.48
C LEU A 340 -4.97 -36.47 14.01
N LEU A 341 -4.76 -37.73 13.61
CA LEU A 341 -4.44 -38.06 12.22
C LEU A 341 -5.61 -37.71 11.28
N ILE A 342 -6.85 -38.01 11.67
CA ILE A 342 -8.05 -37.69 10.89
C ILE A 342 -8.24 -36.17 10.76
N GLU A 343 -8.03 -35.40 11.84
CA GLU A 343 -8.06 -33.94 11.77
C GLU A 343 -7.07 -33.39 10.73
N LEU A 344 -5.84 -33.91 10.73
CA LEU A 344 -4.80 -33.50 9.77
C LEU A 344 -5.11 -33.94 8.34
N LEU A 345 -5.78 -35.07 8.14
CA LEU A 345 -6.24 -35.55 6.83
C LEU A 345 -7.35 -34.66 6.28
N ILE A 346 -8.36 -34.34 7.09
CA ILE A 346 -9.46 -33.43 6.73
C ILE A 346 -8.90 -32.06 6.38
N ALA A 347 -7.97 -31.52 7.18
CA ALA A 347 -7.38 -30.21 6.94
C ALA A 347 -6.52 -30.14 5.65
N ASN A 348 -5.98 -31.26 5.17
CA ASN A 348 -5.27 -31.35 3.89
C ASN A 348 -6.16 -31.81 2.72
N GLY A 349 -7.45 -32.02 2.94
CA GLY A 349 -8.42 -32.42 1.90
C GLY A 349 -8.39 -33.91 1.52
N LEU A 350 -7.70 -34.77 2.29
CA LEU A 350 -7.55 -36.19 1.97
C LEU A 350 -8.70 -37.03 2.57
N TYR A 351 -9.92 -36.81 2.08
CA TYR A 351 -11.15 -37.34 2.70
C TYR A 351 -11.33 -38.85 2.56
N ARG A 352 -10.94 -39.47 1.44
CA ARG A 352 -11.04 -40.93 1.27
C ARG A 352 -10.14 -41.68 2.22
N ARG A 353 -8.91 -41.20 2.39
CA ARG A 353 -7.96 -41.81 3.30
C ARG A 353 -8.40 -41.68 4.77
N ALA A 354 -9.06 -40.57 5.11
CA ALA A 354 -9.72 -40.43 6.41
C ALA A 354 -10.85 -41.45 6.59
N LEU A 355 -11.67 -41.69 5.55
CA LEU A 355 -12.70 -42.73 5.56
C LEU A 355 -12.08 -44.12 5.75
N ASP A 356 -11.02 -44.46 5.02
CA ASP A 356 -10.31 -45.75 5.16
C ASP A 356 -9.86 -45.97 6.62
N ILE A 357 -9.26 -44.97 7.25
CA ILE A 357 -8.78 -45.06 8.64
C ILE A 357 -9.96 -45.19 9.62
N LEU A 358 -11.07 -44.49 9.37
CA LEU A 358 -12.31 -44.63 10.14
C LEU A 358 -12.90 -46.05 10.02
N THR A 359 -12.89 -46.67 8.85
CA THR A 359 -13.35 -48.06 8.70
C THR A 359 -12.49 -49.07 9.46
N LEU A 360 -11.17 -48.84 9.48
CA LEU A 360 -10.21 -49.76 10.10
C LEU A 360 -10.23 -49.69 11.63
N HIS A 361 -10.45 -48.50 12.22
CA HIS A 361 -10.30 -48.29 13.67
C HIS A 361 -11.60 -47.97 14.41
N ALA A 362 -12.64 -47.50 13.71
CA ALA A 362 -13.93 -47.12 14.33
C ALA A 362 -15.07 -48.10 14.04
N ASN A 363 -14.78 -49.31 13.53
CA ASN A 363 -15.75 -50.36 13.16
C ASN A 363 -16.88 -49.86 12.22
N VAL A 364 -16.64 -48.81 11.44
CA VAL A 364 -17.61 -48.30 10.46
C VAL A 364 -17.64 -49.27 9.27
N GLU A 365 -18.75 -49.95 9.08
CA GLU A 365 -18.91 -50.87 7.95
C GLU A 365 -19.33 -50.10 6.70
N VAL A 366 -18.51 -50.20 5.65
CA VAL A 366 -18.76 -49.56 4.36
C VAL A 366 -18.89 -50.64 3.30
N TYR A 367 -20.03 -50.65 2.61
CA TYR A 367 -20.38 -51.60 1.56
C TYR A 367 -20.22 -50.93 0.18
N ASN A 368 -19.75 -51.70 -0.81
CA ASN A 368 -19.47 -51.25 -2.18
C ASN A 368 -18.39 -50.16 -2.30
N TYR A 369 -17.39 -50.23 -1.40
CA TYR A 369 -16.22 -49.36 -1.37
C TYR A 369 -14.94 -50.19 -1.28
N THR A 370 -13.95 -49.88 -2.10
CA THR A 370 -12.63 -50.53 -2.13
C THR A 370 -11.62 -49.67 -1.38
N VAL A 371 -11.14 -50.18 -0.23
CA VAL A 371 -10.10 -49.53 0.57
C VAL A 371 -8.82 -49.37 -0.26
N GLY A 372 -8.30 -48.15 -0.39
CA GLY A 372 -7.06 -47.85 -1.10
C GLY A 372 -7.18 -47.33 -2.54
N ASP A 373 -8.38 -46.96 -3.02
CA ASP A 373 -8.53 -46.29 -4.33
C ASP A 373 -8.01 -44.84 -4.31
N SER A 374 -7.53 -44.35 -5.47
CA SER A 374 -7.07 -42.97 -5.64
C SER A 374 -8.17 -41.94 -5.33
N GLU A 375 -7.79 -40.76 -4.86
CA GLU A 375 -8.72 -39.66 -4.50
C GLU A 375 -9.57 -39.15 -5.68
N ASP A 376 -9.21 -39.48 -6.91
CA ASP A 376 -9.92 -39.07 -8.13
C ASP A 376 -11.04 -40.04 -8.60
N THR A 377 -11.14 -41.25 -8.00
CA THR A 377 -12.11 -42.28 -8.42
C THR A 377 -13.54 -41.94 -7.97
N GLN A 378 -14.51 -41.69 -8.85
CA GLN A 378 -15.90 -41.43 -8.42
C GLN A 378 -16.47 -42.59 -7.58
N LEU A 379 -17.08 -42.28 -6.42
CA LEU A 379 -17.71 -43.29 -5.57
C LEU A 379 -18.87 -43.97 -6.30
N SER A 380 -19.05 -45.26 -6.03
CA SER A 380 -20.13 -46.05 -6.63
C SER A 380 -21.50 -45.54 -6.16
N PRO A 381 -22.53 -45.55 -7.02
CA PRO A 381 -23.87 -45.06 -6.66
C PRO A 381 -24.60 -45.94 -5.62
N ASP A 382 -24.15 -47.18 -5.41
CA ASP A 382 -24.71 -48.15 -4.45
C ASP A 382 -23.93 -48.18 -3.10
N PHE A 383 -23.19 -47.12 -2.80
CA PHE A 383 -22.40 -46.98 -1.57
C PHE A 383 -23.27 -46.93 -0.32
N ALA A 384 -23.00 -47.82 0.66
CA ALA A 384 -23.74 -47.87 1.92
C ALA A 384 -22.84 -47.88 3.15
N ILE A 385 -23.23 -47.11 4.18
CA ILE A 385 -22.52 -47.02 5.46
C ILE A 385 -23.43 -47.46 6.59
N VAL A 386 -22.88 -48.25 7.52
CA VAL A 386 -23.48 -48.52 8.82
C VAL A 386 -22.64 -47.84 9.89
N ILE A 387 -23.24 -46.88 10.59
CA ILE A 387 -22.60 -46.15 11.69
C ILE A 387 -22.84 -46.95 12.99
N PRO A 388 -21.80 -47.38 13.71
CA PRO A 388 -21.95 -48.07 14.99
C PRO A 388 -22.47 -47.14 16.10
N GLU A 389 -23.28 -47.65 17.02
CA GLU A 389 -23.81 -46.87 18.15
C GLU A 389 -22.71 -46.46 19.15
N ASP A 390 -21.66 -47.29 19.31
CA ASP A 390 -20.57 -47.13 20.29
C ASP A 390 -19.40 -46.22 19.81
N ILE A 391 -19.53 -45.53 18.68
CA ILE A 391 -18.47 -44.66 18.15
C ILE A 391 -18.24 -43.44 19.07
N VAL A 392 -16.97 -43.03 19.22
CA VAL A 392 -16.59 -41.82 19.96
C VAL A 392 -17.20 -40.58 19.28
N LEU A 393 -17.76 -39.66 20.07
CA LEU A 393 -18.49 -38.47 19.59
C LEU A 393 -17.71 -37.65 18.54
N ASP A 394 -16.42 -37.44 18.77
CA ASP A 394 -15.56 -36.67 17.87
C ASP A 394 -15.22 -37.40 16.56
N LEU A 395 -15.17 -38.74 16.58
CA LEU A 395 -15.05 -39.53 15.34
C LEU A 395 -16.35 -39.51 14.53
N ARG A 396 -17.51 -39.40 15.20
CA ARG A 396 -18.83 -39.29 14.57
C ARG A 396 -18.96 -37.97 13.79
N THR A 397 -18.53 -36.85 14.37
CA THR A 397 -18.54 -35.53 13.69
C THR A 397 -17.57 -35.52 12.52
N LYS A 398 -16.37 -36.08 12.69
CA LYS A 398 -15.37 -36.20 11.63
C LYS A 398 -15.84 -37.09 10.48
N LEU A 399 -16.53 -38.19 10.78
CA LEU A 399 -17.18 -39.02 9.77
C LEU A 399 -18.19 -38.18 8.98
N ALA A 400 -19.06 -37.42 9.65
CA ALA A 400 -20.02 -36.56 8.97
C ALA A 400 -19.33 -35.51 8.06
N VAL A 401 -18.28 -34.84 8.52
CA VAL A 401 -17.48 -33.89 7.71
C VAL A 401 -16.88 -34.57 6.48
N VAL A 402 -16.32 -35.77 6.63
CA VAL A 402 -15.77 -36.56 5.52
C VAL A 402 -16.86 -36.91 4.50
N LEU A 403 -18.05 -37.33 4.94
CA LEU A 403 -19.16 -37.64 4.04
C LEU A 403 -19.66 -36.43 3.26
N VAL A 404 -19.67 -35.26 3.90
CA VAL A 404 -20.04 -33.98 3.26
C VAL A 404 -19.07 -33.63 2.15
N HIS A 405 -17.77 -33.67 2.41
CA HIS A 405 -16.76 -33.36 1.38
C HIS A 405 -16.67 -34.43 0.28
N LEU A 406 -17.00 -35.69 0.58
CA LEU A 406 -17.16 -36.75 -0.42
C LEU A 406 -18.48 -36.66 -1.22
N LYS A 407 -19.32 -35.65 -0.95
CA LYS A 407 -20.60 -35.36 -1.64
C LYS A 407 -21.58 -36.53 -1.61
N CYS A 408 -21.61 -37.26 -0.49
CA CYS A 408 -22.51 -38.40 -0.30
C CYS A 408 -23.90 -37.98 0.21
N GLU A 409 -24.67 -37.28 -0.63
CA GLU A 409 -25.95 -36.63 -0.26
C GLU A 409 -26.97 -37.59 0.41
N GLN A 410 -27.02 -38.84 -0.04
CA GLN A 410 -27.96 -39.85 0.45
C GLN A 410 -27.82 -40.15 1.96
N TRP A 411 -26.66 -39.82 2.54
CA TRP A 411 -26.32 -40.11 3.93
C TRP A 411 -26.34 -38.86 4.82
N PHE A 412 -26.57 -37.66 4.26
CA PHE A 412 -26.58 -36.42 5.04
C PHE A 412 -27.69 -36.42 6.09
N ASP A 413 -28.91 -36.80 5.72
CA ASP A 413 -30.02 -36.83 6.67
C ASP A 413 -29.77 -37.83 7.81
N LYS A 414 -29.22 -39.01 7.49
CA LYS A 414 -28.85 -40.01 8.50
C LYS A 414 -27.74 -39.53 9.42
N ALA A 415 -26.67 -38.92 8.87
CA ALA A 415 -25.57 -38.39 9.65
C ALA A 415 -25.99 -37.22 10.55
N ILE A 416 -26.88 -36.35 10.05
CA ILE A 416 -27.44 -35.23 10.82
C ILE A 416 -28.37 -35.74 11.92
N ASP A 417 -29.26 -36.69 11.62
CA ASP A 417 -30.16 -37.27 12.61
C ASP A 417 -29.38 -38.02 13.71
N ASP A 418 -28.28 -38.70 13.34
CA ASP A 418 -27.37 -39.35 14.28
C ASP A 418 -26.67 -38.35 15.22
N ILE A 419 -26.19 -37.21 14.68
CA ILE A 419 -25.63 -36.11 15.47
C ILE A 419 -26.69 -35.53 16.43
N LEU A 420 -27.91 -35.29 15.94
CA LEU A 420 -29.01 -34.73 16.73
C LEU A 420 -29.47 -35.65 17.87
N LEU A 421 -29.33 -36.97 17.70
CA LEU A 421 -29.74 -37.96 18.68
C LEU A 421 -28.71 -38.15 19.80
N HIS A 422 -27.42 -38.12 19.46
CA HIS A 422 -26.34 -38.53 20.35
C HIS A 422 -25.49 -37.39 20.92
N ILE A 423 -25.54 -36.19 20.35
CA ILE A 423 -24.71 -35.05 20.77
C ILE A 423 -25.61 -33.96 21.34
N ASP A 424 -25.36 -33.58 22.60
CA ASP A 424 -26.12 -32.54 23.29
C ASP A 424 -25.68 -31.13 22.85
N PRO A 425 -26.59 -30.30 22.29
CA PRO A 425 -26.26 -28.95 21.82
C PRO A 425 -25.74 -27.97 22.89
N GLU A 426 -25.94 -28.27 24.18
CA GLU A 426 -25.49 -27.41 25.29
C GLU A 426 -24.07 -27.74 25.79
N HIS A 427 -23.56 -28.94 25.52
CA HIS A 427 -22.24 -29.36 25.99
C HIS A 427 -21.23 -29.41 24.84
N ASP A 428 -21.63 -29.99 23.71
CA ASP A 428 -20.76 -30.30 22.57
C ASP A 428 -21.27 -29.59 21.30
N GLY A 429 -21.51 -28.28 21.39
CA GLY A 429 -22.05 -27.48 20.29
C GLY A 429 -21.03 -27.10 19.20
N ASP A 430 -19.74 -27.25 19.49
CA ASP A 430 -18.64 -27.14 18.52
C ASP A 430 -18.74 -28.20 17.42
N CYS A 431 -19.08 -29.43 17.79
CA CYS A 431 -19.35 -30.56 16.91
C CYS A 431 -20.39 -30.24 15.82
N TYR A 432 -21.45 -29.52 16.21
CA TYR A 432 -22.50 -29.08 15.29
C TYR A 432 -22.01 -28.00 14.34
N LEU A 433 -21.19 -27.08 14.84
CA LEU A 433 -20.65 -25.98 14.06
C LEU A 433 -19.69 -26.51 12.99
N ASP A 434 -18.82 -27.45 13.32
CA ASP A 434 -17.84 -28.04 12.39
C ASP A 434 -18.53 -28.71 11.19
N VAL A 435 -19.58 -29.50 11.45
CA VAL A 435 -20.37 -30.15 10.39
C VAL A 435 -21.19 -29.13 9.60
N ALA A 436 -21.76 -28.12 10.26
CA ALA A 436 -22.47 -27.04 9.57
C ALA A 436 -21.54 -26.22 8.67
N GLU A 437 -20.32 -25.91 9.10
CA GLU A 437 -19.33 -25.19 8.29
C GLU A 437 -18.88 -26.02 7.09
N ALA A 438 -18.69 -27.33 7.25
CA ALA A 438 -18.41 -28.24 6.12
C ALA A 438 -19.56 -28.22 5.10
N LEU A 439 -20.82 -28.30 5.56
CA LEU A 439 -22.00 -28.23 4.69
C LEU A 439 -22.11 -26.88 3.98
N MET A 440 -21.78 -25.78 4.66
CA MET A 440 -21.76 -24.44 4.06
C MET A 440 -20.67 -24.30 2.99
N LYS A 441 -19.48 -24.86 3.21
CA LYS A 441 -18.39 -24.84 2.22
C LYS A 441 -18.75 -25.56 0.92
N GLU A 442 -19.53 -26.63 1.01
CA GLU A 442 -20.03 -27.40 -0.14
C GLU A 442 -21.42 -26.91 -0.64
N GLU A 443 -21.89 -25.74 -0.18
CA GLU A 443 -23.14 -25.08 -0.61
C GLU A 443 -24.46 -25.79 -0.21
N TYR A 444 -24.44 -26.74 0.72
CA TYR A 444 -25.62 -27.44 1.22
C TYR A 444 -26.30 -26.71 2.40
N TYR A 445 -26.76 -25.49 2.16
CA TYR A 445 -27.29 -24.59 3.20
C TYR A 445 -28.52 -25.14 3.93
N ARG A 446 -29.39 -25.90 3.26
CA ARG A 446 -30.63 -26.43 3.86
C ARG A 446 -30.32 -27.45 4.97
N HIS A 447 -29.32 -28.29 4.76
CA HIS A 447 -28.87 -29.26 5.74
C HIS A 447 -28.10 -28.58 6.88
N ALA A 448 -27.28 -27.58 6.57
CA ALA A 448 -26.58 -26.78 7.58
C ALA A 448 -27.56 -26.09 8.57
N LEU A 449 -28.68 -25.54 8.07
CA LEU A 449 -29.71 -24.93 8.94
C LEU A 449 -30.29 -25.89 9.98
N ARG A 450 -30.43 -27.19 9.65
CA ARG A 450 -30.95 -28.19 10.61
C ARG A 450 -30.05 -28.32 11.84
N LEU A 451 -28.74 -28.14 11.68
CA LEU A 451 -27.75 -28.18 12.75
C LEU A 451 -27.61 -26.82 13.47
N LEU A 452 -27.76 -25.70 12.76
CA LEU A 452 -27.62 -24.36 13.34
C LEU A 452 -28.82 -23.94 14.21
N VAL A 453 -30.04 -24.37 13.90
CA VAL A 453 -31.25 -24.00 14.66
C VAL A 453 -31.20 -24.46 16.13
N PRO A 454 -30.80 -25.70 16.46
CA PRO A 454 -30.57 -26.11 17.85
C PRO A 454 -29.53 -25.25 18.59
N LEU A 455 -28.42 -24.91 17.93
CA LEU A 455 -27.34 -24.11 18.54
C LEU A 455 -27.81 -22.70 18.93
N ILE A 456 -28.62 -22.08 18.08
CA ILE A 456 -29.19 -20.75 18.36
C ILE A 456 -30.13 -20.74 19.56
N LYS A 457 -30.84 -21.85 19.79
CA LYS A 457 -31.74 -22.02 20.93
C LYS A 457 -30.98 -22.35 22.23
N SER A 458 -29.74 -22.82 22.13
CA SER A 458 -28.89 -23.10 23.28
C SER A 458 -28.48 -21.80 23.99
N LYS A 459 -28.21 -21.87 25.30
CA LYS A 459 -27.74 -20.70 26.07
C LYS A 459 -26.23 -20.46 25.96
N LYS A 460 -25.46 -21.52 25.70
CA LYS A 460 -23.98 -21.47 25.68
C LYS A 460 -23.42 -21.17 24.29
N PHE A 461 -24.05 -21.68 23.24
CA PHE A 461 -23.57 -21.56 21.86
C PHE A 461 -24.37 -20.56 21.02
N SER A 462 -25.27 -19.76 21.61
CA SER A 462 -25.92 -18.61 20.96
C SER A 462 -24.95 -17.43 20.77
N LEU A 463 -23.80 -17.70 20.16
CA LEU A 463 -22.72 -16.75 19.89
C LEU A 463 -22.99 -16.03 18.57
N ALA A 464 -22.39 -14.84 18.42
CA ALA A 464 -22.53 -14.05 17.21
C ALA A 464 -22.04 -14.79 15.94
N ALA A 465 -20.98 -15.60 16.04
CA ALA A 465 -20.47 -16.42 14.94
C ALA A 465 -21.52 -17.44 14.44
N VAL A 466 -22.25 -18.10 15.35
CA VAL A 466 -23.29 -19.08 14.98
C VAL A 466 -24.48 -18.39 14.31
N TRP A 467 -24.91 -17.25 14.87
CA TRP A 467 -25.96 -16.42 14.26
C TRP A 467 -25.56 -15.92 12.87
N LEU A 468 -24.29 -15.60 12.64
CA LEU A 468 -23.77 -15.19 11.33
C LEU A 468 -23.90 -16.32 10.31
N ARG A 469 -23.45 -17.54 10.65
CA ARG A 469 -23.59 -18.72 9.79
C ARG A 469 -25.05 -19.02 9.47
N TYR A 470 -25.94 -18.89 10.44
CA TYR A 470 -27.38 -19.07 10.24
C TYR A 470 -27.99 -18.01 9.32
N ALA A 471 -27.61 -16.74 9.51
CA ALA A 471 -28.07 -15.64 8.67
C ALA A 471 -27.60 -15.81 7.23
N ASP A 472 -26.33 -16.20 7.03
CA ASP A 472 -25.77 -16.48 5.71
C ASP A 472 -26.50 -17.65 5.02
N CYS A 473 -26.71 -18.77 5.71
CA CYS A 473 -27.47 -19.91 5.17
C CYS A 473 -28.89 -19.51 4.77
N SER A 474 -29.58 -18.75 5.63
CA SER A 474 -30.95 -18.27 5.38
C SER A 474 -31.01 -17.33 4.18
N ARG A 475 -29.99 -16.47 4.03
CA ARG A 475 -29.83 -15.58 2.87
C ARG A 475 -29.68 -16.36 1.57
N TRP A 476 -28.86 -17.41 1.55
CA TRP A 476 -28.67 -18.27 0.37
C TRP A 476 -29.90 -19.10 0.01
N ILE A 477 -30.73 -19.46 0.99
CA ILE A 477 -32.02 -20.13 0.79
C ILE A 477 -33.13 -19.13 0.37
N GLU A 478 -32.81 -17.84 0.26
CA GLU A 478 -33.74 -16.75 -0.06
C GLU A 478 -34.83 -16.51 1.01
N ASN A 479 -34.62 -17.03 2.23
CA ASN A 479 -35.48 -16.71 3.37
C ASN A 479 -35.01 -15.40 4.04
N TYR A 480 -35.34 -14.27 3.39
CA TYR A 480 -34.81 -12.96 3.77
C TYR A 480 -35.25 -12.49 5.16
N ASP A 481 -36.46 -12.84 5.61
CA ASP A 481 -36.97 -12.41 6.92
C ASP A 481 -36.20 -13.03 8.08
N GLU A 482 -35.91 -14.34 8.00
CA GLU A 482 -35.06 -15.04 8.97
C GLU A 482 -33.60 -14.56 8.89
N ALA A 483 -33.09 -14.30 7.69
CA ALA A 483 -31.74 -13.76 7.50
C ALA A 483 -31.58 -12.38 8.18
N ILE A 484 -32.56 -11.48 8.01
CA ILE A 484 -32.56 -10.15 8.65
C ILE A 484 -32.61 -10.29 10.18
N LEU A 485 -33.45 -11.19 10.72
CA LEU A 485 -33.48 -11.46 12.15
C LEU A 485 -32.13 -11.94 12.66
N GLY A 486 -31.50 -12.87 11.93
CA GLY A 486 -30.18 -13.39 12.22
C GLY A 486 -29.13 -12.28 12.23
N TYR A 487 -29.02 -11.49 11.16
CA TYR A 487 -28.05 -10.40 11.09
C TYR A 487 -28.29 -9.30 12.13
N ARG A 488 -29.55 -8.95 12.46
CA ARG A 488 -29.85 -8.02 13.57
C ARG A 488 -29.29 -8.53 14.89
N LYS A 489 -29.41 -9.83 15.16
CA LYS A 489 -28.83 -10.46 16.35
C LYS A 489 -27.30 -10.42 16.31
N VAL A 490 -26.69 -10.72 15.17
CA VAL A 490 -25.22 -10.62 15.01
C VAL A 490 -24.75 -9.21 15.33
N VAL A 491 -25.33 -8.18 14.71
CA VAL A 491 -24.96 -6.77 14.93
C VAL A 491 -25.16 -6.34 16.39
N SER A 492 -26.15 -6.88 17.08
CA SER A 492 -26.37 -6.60 18.51
C SER A 492 -25.36 -7.29 19.45
N LEU A 493 -24.79 -8.41 19.03
CA LEU A 493 -23.90 -9.24 19.84
C LEU A 493 -22.42 -8.95 19.57
N ALA A 494 -22.07 -8.61 18.33
CA ALA A 494 -20.70 -8.38 17.91
C ALA A 494 -20.62 -7.47 16.66
N HIS A 495 -19.46 -6.86 16.49
CA HIS A 495 -19.18 -5.92 15.39
C HIS A 495 -18.60 -6.65 14.18
N TYR A 496 -19.41 -7.46 13.50
CA TYR A 496 -19.02 -8.08 12.22
C TYR A 496 -19.40 -7.18 11.03
N LEU A 497 -18.40 -6.81 10.23
CA LEU A 497 -18.56 -5.89 9.09
C LEU A 497 -19.43 -6.50 7.99
N ASP A 498 -19.13 -7.73 7.58
CA ASP A 498 -19.88 -8.45 6.55
C ASP A 498 -21.36 -8.58 6.91
N ALA A 499 -21.65 -8.75 8.21
CA ALA A 499 -23.02 -8.83 8.72
C ALA A 499 -23.76 -7.49 8.59
N ARG A 500 -23.11 -6.35 8.87
CA ARG A 500 -23.69 -5.01 8.73
C ARG A 500 -23.98 -4.70 7.25
N LEU A 501 -23.04 -4.99 6.36
CA LEU A 501 -23.21 -4.80 4.91
C LEU A 501 -24.33 -5.69 4.37
N ALA A 502 -24.35 -6.98 4.75
CA ALA A 502 -25.42 -7.91 4.36
C ALA A 502 -26.80 -7.47 4.87
N LEU A 503 -26.89 -7.04 6.12
CA LEU A 503 -28.13 -6.54 6.73
C LEU A 503 -28.63 -5.30 5.99
N ALA A 504 -27.74 -4.32 5.75
CA ALA A 504 -28.11 -3.09 5.06
C ALA A 504 -28.57 -3.36 3.62
N ALA A 505 -27.90 -4.26 2.90
CA ALA A 505 -28.30 -4.66 1.55
C ALA A 505 -29.68 -5.34 1.52
N LEU A 506 -29.99 -6.21 2.50
CA LEU A 506 -31.30 -6.85 2.62
C LEU A 506 -32.41 -5.85 2.99
N LEU A 507 -32.15 -4.96 3.96
CA LEU A 507 -33.09 -3.92 4.37
C LEU A 507 -33.35 -2.90 3.23
N LYS A 508 -32.31 -2.56 2.46
CA LYS A 508 -32.43 -1.74 1.25
C LYS A 508 -33.36 -2.39 0.22
N LYS A 509 -33.25 -3.70 0.00
CA LYS A 509 -34.17 -4.45 -0.89
C LYS A 509 -35.62 -4.44 -0.40
N GLN A 510 -35.83 -4.44 0.93
CA GLN A 510 -37.17 -4.32 1.52
C GLN A 510 -37.72 -2.88 1.54
N GLY A 511 -36.91 -1.88 1.19
CA GLY A 511 -37.28 -0.46 1.24
C GLY A 511 -37.17 0.19 2.62
N ASN A 512 -36.61 -0.50 3.61
CA ASN A 512 -36.42 0.00 4.97
C ASN A 512 -35.08 0.78 5.08
N TYR A 513 -35.04 1.96 4.44
CA TYR A 513 -33.80 2.75 4.33
C TYR A 513 -33.26 3.27 5.68
N ASP A 514 -34.13 3.67 6.61
CA ASP A 514 -33.70 4.21 7.91
C ASP A 514 -32.98 3.18 8.76
N GLU A 515 -33.51 1.95 8.79
CA GLU A 515 -32.89 0.85 9.53
C GLU A 515 -31.59 0.39 8.85
N ALA A 516 -31.55 0.40 7.51
CA ALA A 516 -30.32 0.12 6.76
C ALA A 516 -29.23 1.15 7.06
N LEU A 517 -29.58 2.44 7.18
CA LEU A 517 -28.64 3.48 7.58
C LEU A 517 -28.13 3.28 9.01
N GLN A 518 -29.01 2.95 9.96
CA GLN A 518 -28.63 2.64 11.34
C GLN A 518 -27.66 1.43 11.41
N ALA A 519 -27.89 0.39 10.61
CA ALA A 519 -27.01 -0.77 10.54
C ALA A 519 -25.59 -0.43 10.04
N LEU A 520 -25.45 0.59 9.19
CA LEU A 520 -24.18 1.08 8.65
C LEU A 520 -23.56 2.23 9.47
N GLU A 521 -24.18 2.61 10.59
CA GLU A 521 -23.64 3.66 11.45
C GLU A 521 -22.38 3.17 12.17
N GLN A 522 -21.37 4.03 12.20
CA GLN A 522 -20.11 3.78 12.89
C GLN A 522 -19.77 4.98 13.76
N ASP A 523 -19.61 4.72 15.05
CA ASP A 523 -19.31 5.74 16.04
C ASP A 523 -17.79 5.92 16.16
N PRO A 524 -17.24 7.10 15.84
CA PRO A 524 -15.80 7.34 15.80
C PRO A 524 -15.12 7.33 17.18
N GLU A 525 -15.89 7.38 18.27
CA GLU A 525 -15.38 7.37 19.65
C GLU A 525 -15.36 5.97 20.28
N SER A 526 -16.18 5.04 19.79
CA SER A 526 -16.32 3.69 20.37
C SER A 526 -15.75 2.58 19.50
N GLU A 527 -15.64 2.79 18.18
CA GLU A 527 -15.27 1.75 17.22
C GLU A 527 -14.15 2.22 16.27
N PHE A 528 -13.35 1.26 15.77
CA PHE A 528 -12.50 1.49 14.61
C PHE A 528 -13.38 1.63 13.37
N LEU A 529 -13.20 2.71 12.61
CA LEU A 529 -13.99 2.98 11.41
C LEU A 529 -13.55 2.07 10.24
N ASP A 530 -14.54 1.58 9.51
CA ASP A 530 -14.33 0.82 8.29
C ASP A 530 -14.64 1.67 7.05
N PRO A 531 -13.69 1.82 6.12
CA PRO A 531 -13.91 2.62 4.91
C PRO A 531 -15.01 2.09 3.99
N GLU A 532 -15.17 0.77 3.87
CA GLU A 532 -16.15 0.15 2.97
C GLU A 532 -17.58 0.36 3.50
N VAL A 533 -17.77 0.15 4.80
CA VAL A 533 -19.07 0.42 5.46
C VAL A 533 -19.46 1.89 5.36
N LEU A 534 -18.52 2.81 5.58
CA LEU A 534 -18.78 4.24 5.43
C LEU A 534 -19.06 4.63 3.98
N HIS A 535 -18.39 4.01 3.01
CA HIS A 535 -18.66 4.25 1.58
C HIS A 535 -20.09 3.82 1.22
N GLU A 536 -20.50 2.62 1.61
CA GLU A 536 -21.87 2.13 1.39
C GLU A 536 -22.91 3.00 2.09
N ARG A 537 -22.62 3.46 3.31
CA ARG A 537 -23.49 4.44 4.00
C ARG A 537 -23.61 5.74 3.19
N CYS A 538 -22.51 6.25 2.63
CA CYS A 538 -22.53 7.44 1.80
C CYS A 538 -23.41 7.25 0.54
N LEU A 539 -23.27 6.11 -0.15
CA LEU A 539 -24.09 5.78 -1.31
C LEU A 539 -25.58 5.73 -0.95
N LEU A 540 -25.92 5.09 0.16
CA LEU A 540 -27.30 4.99 0.64
C LEU A 540 -27.87 6.37 1.04
N LEU A 541 -27.09 7.20 1.74
CA LEU A 541 -27.52 8.56 2.11
C LEU A 541 -27.81 9.44 0.89
N HIS A 542 -27.00 9.31 -0.16
CA HIS A 542 -27.22 10.00 -1.42
C HIS A 542 -28.51 9.52 -2.11
N GLU A 543 -28.76 8.21 -2.17
CA GLU A 543 -29.99 7.64 -2.75
C GLU A 543 -31.27 8.08 -1.99
N VAL A 544 -31.20 8.15 -0.66
CA VAL A 544 -32.32 8.59 0.19
C VAL A 544 -32.54 10.11 0.12
N GLY A 545 -31.55 10.88 -0.35
CA GLY A 545 -31.60 12.34 -0.42
C GLY A 545 -31.29 13.04 0.91
N ARG A 546 -30.68 12.34 1.88
CA ARG A 546 -30.20 12.93 3.15
C ARG A 546 -28.83 13.58 2.95
N TYR A 547 -28.81 14.67 2.17
CA TYR A 547 -27.57 15.27 1.69
C TYR A 547 -26.65 15.83 2.78
N GLN A 548 -27.18 16.41 3.86
CA GLN A 548 -26.34 16.94 4.94
C GLN A 548 -25.55 15.82 5.65
N ASP A 549 -26.22 14.70 5.92
CA ASP A 549 -25.58 13.53 6.54
C ASP A 549 -24.58 12.89 5.57
N PHE A 550 -24.92 12.82 4.28
CA PHE A 550 -24.01 12.34 3.22
C PHE A 550 -22.70 13.14 3.19
N LEU A 551 -22.80 14.47 3.23
CA LEU A 551 -21.64 15.35 3.28
C LEU A 551 -20.79 15.08 4.54
N SER A 552 -21.43 14.96 5.71
CA SER A 552 -20.72 14.67 6.97
C SER A 552 -19.98 13.31 6.95
N ALA A 553 -20.64 12.26 6.45
CA ALA A 553 -20.08 10.91 6.34
C ALA A 553 -18.92 10.86 5.34
N GLY A 554 -19.04 11.58 4.22
CA GLY A 554 -17.97 11.71 3.23
C GLY A 554 -16.71 12.36 3.80
N PHE A 555 -16.84 13.42 4.62
CA PHE A 555 -15.69 14.00 5.31
C PHE A 555 -15.06 13.06 6.33
N MET A 556 -15.87 12.27 7.03
CA MET A 556 -15.39 11.28 7.99
C MET A 556 -14.54 10.23 7.28
N LEU A 557 -15.02 9.67 6.17
CA LEU A 557 -14.27 8.73 5.32
C LEU A 557 -12.91 9.30 4.88
N LEU A 558 -12.91 10.53 4.37
CA LEU A 558 -11.70 11.17 3.84
C LEU A 558 -10.68 11.52 4.94
N ALA A 559 -11.12 11.66 6.20
CA ALA A 559 -10.24 12.01 7.31
C ALA A 559 -9.13 10.96 7.56
N ARG A 560 -9.30 9.72 7.08
CA ARG A 560 -8.30 8.65 7.14
C ARG A 560 -6.94 9.06 6.56
N HIS A 561 -6.94 9.74 5.41
CA HIS A 561 -5.70 10.13 4.71
C HIS A 561 -5.61 11.62 4.37
N CYS A 562 -6.68 12.39 4.61
CA CYS A 562 -6.70 13.82 4.43
C CYS A 562 -6.59 14.57 5.77
N TYR A 563 -5.93 15.73 5.75
CA TYR A 563 -5.87 16.63 6.91
C TYR A 563 -7.21 17.37 7.11
N GLN A 564 -7.78 17.26 8.31
CA GLN A 564 -8.99 17.99 8.68
C GLN A 564 -8.69 19.48 8.91
N ILE A 565 -9.21 20.32 8.02
CA ILE A 565 -9.10 21.77 8.10
C ILE A 565 -10.06 22.29 9.19
N LYS A 566 -9.51 22.78 10.30
CA LYS A 566 -10.31 23.37 11.40
C LYS A 566 -10.34 24.90 11.32
N LYS A 567 -9.24 25.53 10.88
CA LYS A 567 -9.10 26.99 10.88
C LYS A 567 -8.96 27.54 9.47
N ARG A 568 -9.46 28.77 9.26
CA ARG A 568 -9.26 29.52 8.00
C ARG A 568 -7.79 29.75 7.66
N GLN A 569 -6.90 29.80 8.67
CA GLN A 569 -5.45 29.90 8.48
C GLN A 569 -4.87 28.67 7.78
N ASP A 570 -5.44 27.49 7.99
CA ASP A 570 -4.97 26.26 7.33
C ASP A 570 -5.22 26.34 5.82
N ILE A 571 -6.37 26.87 5.40
CA ILE A 571 -6.71 27.13 3.99
C ILE A 571 -5.72 28.12 3.37
N ALA A 572 -5.34 29.16 4.10
CA ALA A 572 -4.36 30.15 3.63
C ALA A 572 -3.01 29.49 3.30
N VAL A 573 -2.56 28.57 4.15
CA VAL A 573 -1.32 27.81 3.96
C VAL A 573 -1.44 26.85 2.77
N LEU A 574 -2.57 26.15 2.64
CA LEU A 574 -2.82 25.21 1.54
C LEU A 574 -3.03 25.88 0.18
N SER A 575 -3.38 27.17 0.16
CA SER A 575 -3.46 27.96 -1.08
C SER A 575 -2.11 28.13 -1.78
N HIS A 576 -0.99 27.78 -1.13
CA HIS A 576 0.34 27.80 -1.69
C HIS A 576 0.83 26.38 -2.08
N VAL A 577 1.18 26.19 -3.35
CA VAL A 577 1.55 24.89 -3.95
C VAL A 577 2.81 24.29 -3.31
N LYS A 578 3.77 25.13 -2.88
CA LYS A 578 5.03 24.68 -2.25
C LYS A 578 4.85 24.05 -0.87
N TYR A 579 3.71 24.27 -0.23
CA TYR A 579 3.47 23.71 1.11
C TYR A 579 3.23 22.20 1.08
N HIS A 580 2.68 21.70 -0.03
CA HIS A 580 2.28 20.30 -0.23
C HIS A 580 3.46 19.30 -0.26
N GLU A 581 4.69 19.77 -0.47
CA GLU A 581 5.88 18.90 -0.62
C GLU A 581 6.70 18.73 0.66
N SER A 582 6.52 19.59 1.67
CA SER A 582 7.55 19.77 2.71
C SER A 582 7.23 19.26 4.12
N LYS A 583 6.00 18.82 4.42
CA LYS A 583 5.69 18.28 5.76
C LYS A 583 4.70 17.12 5.72
N ASN A 584 5.18 15.94 6.13
CA ASN A 584 4.36 14.92 6.79
C ASN A 584 3.75 15.58 8.03
N ARG A 585 2.63 16.28 7.89
CA ARG A 585 1.85 16.69 9.06
C ARG A 585 1.26 15.41 9.63
N THR A 586 1.44 15.23 10.93
CA THR A 586 0.67 14.27 11.70
C THR A 586 -0.80 14.52 11.40
N ILE A 587 -1.50 13.47 10.98
CA ILE A 587 -2.96 13.39 11.01
C ILE A 587 -3.36 13.94 12.39
N GLY A 588 -4.16 15.01 12.43
CA GLY A 588 -4.31 15.85 13.62
C GLY A 588 -4.85 15.09 14.84
N GLU A 589 -4.71 15.68 16.03
CA GLU A 589 -5.43 15.20 17.23
C GLU A 589 -6.94 15.18 16.96
N GLY A 590 -7.57 14.02 17.22
CA GLY A 590 -9.00 13.76 17.02
C GLY A 590 -9.39 13.24 15.63
N VAL A 591 -8.48 12.59 14.90
CA VAL A 591 -8.85 11.82 13.71
C VAL A 591 -9.31 10.42 14.15
N PRO A 592 -10.45 9.93 13.66
CA PRO A 592 -10.93 8.60 13.99
C PRO A 592 -9.90 7.52 13.63
N GLU A 593 -9.81 6.48 14.44
CA GLU A 593 -8.96 5.33 14.14
C GLU A 593 -9.64 4.44 13.10
N PHE A 594 -8.93 4.09 12.03
CA PHE A 594 -9.45 3.25 10.94
C PHE A 594 -8.82 1.86 11.00
N MET A 595 -9.56 0.86 10.55
CA MET A 595 -9.00 -0.49 10.38
C MET A 595 -7.93 -0.53 9.28
N THR A 596 -6.84 -1.25 9.54
CA THR A 596 -5.70 -1.37 8.62
C THR A 596 -5.93 -2.51 7.62
N GLY A 597 -5.79 -2.22 6.32
CA GLY A 597 -5.83 -3.22 5.24
C GLY A 597 -7.03 -3.14 4.28
N ASN A 598 -8.14 -2.50 4.69
CA ASN A 598 -9.36 -2.39 3.89
C ASN A 598 -9.52 -0.99 3.25
N ASP A 599 -8.57 -0.61 2.38
CA ASP A 599 -8.63 0.67 1.69
C ASP A 599 -9.43 0.59 0.38
N LEU A 600 -10.33 1.57 0.18
CA LEU A 600 -11.09 1.73 -1.06
C LEU A 600 -10.17 1.95 -2.27
N PRO A 601 -10.51 1.40 -3.45
CA PRO A 601 -9.85 1.73 -4.70
C PRO A 601 -9.90 3.24 -4.99
N LEU A 602 -8.81 3.79 -5.53
CA LEU A 602 -8.69 5.23 -5.80
C LEU A 602 -9.82 5.78 -6.68
N GLU A 603 -10.25 5.01 -7.69
CA GLU A 603 -11.31 5.40 -8.62
C GLU A 603 -12.67 5.51 -7.91
N THR A 604 -13.00 4.53 -7.06
CA THR A 604 -14.26 4.51 -6.28
C THR A 604 -14.32 5.68 -5.29
N GLU A 605 -13.20 5.98 -4.64
CA GLU A 605 -13.10 7.09 -3.70
C GLU A 605 -13.19 8.45 -4.42
N TRP A 606 -12.60 8.56 -5.61
CA TRP A 606 -12.70 9.76 -6.44
C TRP A 606 -14.12 9.99 -6.98
N GLU A 607 -14.82 8.94 -7.39
CA GLU A 607 -16.23 9.04 -7.80
C GLU A 607 -17.11 9.55 -6.65
N LEU A 608 -16.89 9.04 -5.43
CA LEU A 608 -17.59 9.54 -4.24
C LEU A 608 -17.28 11.03 -4.01
N VAL A 609 -16.03 11.46 -4.18
CA VAL A 609 -15.64 12.88 -4.08
C VAL A 609 -16.38 13.74 -5.10
N GLN A 610 -16.52 13.29 -6.34
CA GLN A 610 -17.29 14.00 -7.36
C GLN A 610 -18.77 14.14 -6.97
N ARG A 611 -19.36 13.09 -6.39
CA ARG A 611 -20.74 13.13 -5.85
C ARG A 611 -20.86 14.10 -4.67
N LEU A 612 -19.89 14.13 -3.76
CA LEU A 612 -19.87 15.10 -2.64
C LEU A 612 -19.80 16.56 -3.14
N LEU A 613 -18.96 16.82 -4.14
CA LEU A 613 -18.79 18.16 -4.72
C LEU A 613 -20.03 18.63 -5.49
N THR A 614 -20.67 17.74 -6.24
CA THR A 614 -21.90 18.05 -6.98
C THR A 614 -23.05 18.38 -6.04
N VAL A 615 -23.29 17.54 -5.02
CA VAL A 615 -24.31 17.80 -3.99
C VAL A 615 -24.05 19.11 -3.25
N ALA A 616 -22.79 19.39 -2.87
CA ALA A 616 -22.44 20.65 -2.22
C ALA A 616 -22.71 21.87 -3.12
N ALA A 617 -22.49 21.76 -4.43
CA ALA A 617 -22.78 22.82 -5.39
C ALA A 617 -24.29 23.03 -5.59
N GLU A 618 -25.07 21.95 -5.68
CA GLU A 618 -26.54 21.99 -5.80
C GLU A 618 -27.21 22.64 -4.58
N LEU A 619 -26.72 22.31 -3.37
CA LEU A 619 -27.16 22.94 -2.12
C LEU A 619 -26.64 24.38 -1.94
N ARG A 620 -25.75 24.85 -2.81
CA ARG A 620 -25.05 26.14 -2.72
C ARG A 620 -24.23 26.31 -1.42
N GLU A 621 -23.77 25.20 -0.85
CA GLU A 621 -22.91 25.15 0.34
C GLU A 621 -21.44 25.35 -0.06
N TYR A 622 -21.12 26.54 -0.59
CA TYR A 622 -19.79 26.82 -1.15
C TYR A 622 -18.67 26.83 -0.10
N THR A 623 -19.00 27.05 1.17
CA THR A 623 -18.04 26.97 2.28
C THR A 623 -17.58 25.53 2.49
N TYR A 624 -18.53 24.60 2.47
CA TYR A 624 -18.28 23.17 2.52
C TYR A 624 -17.49 22.73 1.30
N TYR A 625 -17.92 23.12 0.10
CA TYR A 625 -17.26 22.81 -1.16
C TYR A 625 -15.79 23.25 -1.13
N MET A 626 -15.52 24.48 -0.70
CA MET A 626 -14.17 24.99 -0.55
C MET A 626 -13.37 24.15 0.45
N LYS A 627 -13.90 23.92 1.65
CA LYS A 627 -13.23 23.10 2.66
C LYS A 627 -12.86 21.71 2.12
N LEU A 628 -13.79 21.05 1.42
CA LEU A 628 -13.58 19.71 0.87
C LEU A 628 -12.44 19.70 -0.15
N VAL A 629 -12.45 20.60 -1.13
CA VAL A 629 -11.40 20.65 -2.16
C VAL A 629 -10.02 20.91 -1.55
N PHE A 630 -9.92 21.83 -0.59
CA PHE A 630 -8.65 22.11 0.08
C PHE A 630 -8.18 20.93 0.95
N THR A 631 -9.10 20.20 1.59
CA THR A 631 -8.77 18.98 2.33
C THR A 631 -8.24 17.89 1.38
N LEU A 632 -8.85 17.70 0.21
CA LEU A 632 -8.41 16.71 -0.78
C LEU A 632 -6.99 16.96 -1.29
N GLN A 633 -6.57 18.23 -1.42
CA GLN A 633 -5.21 18.59 -1.82
C GLN A 633 -4.12 18.11 -0.85
N THR A 634 -4.48 17.76 0.39
CA THR A 634 -3.53 17.27 1.39
C THR A 634 -3.23 15.78 1.28
N SER A 635 -4.05 15.03 0.53
CA SER A 635 -3.86 13.59 0.36
C SER A 635 -2.77 13.28 -0.66
N LYS A 636 -1.92 12.30 -0.33
CA LYS A 636 -0.96 11.73 -1.28
C LYS A 636 -1.65 10.86 -2.34
N ARG A 637 -2.81 10.26 -2.03
CA ARG A 637 -3.55 9.37 -2.93
C ARG A 637 -4.11 10.13 -4.14
N PHE A 638 -4.62 11.35 -3.92
CA PHE A 638 -5.19 12.19 -4.97
C PHE A 638 -4.17 13.03 -5.75
N HIS A 639 -2.88 12.70 -5.68
CA HIS A 639 -1.85 13.46 -6.40
C HIS A 639 -2.01 13.39 -7.94
N CYS A 640 -2.59 12.31 -8.46
CA CYS A 640 -2.91 12.17 -9.89
C CYS A 640 -3.92 13.22 -10.37
N TYR A 641 -4.88 13.61 -9.52
CA TYR A 641 -5.92 14.60 -9.82
C TYR A 641 -5.54 16.02 -9.38
N ARG A 642 -4.24 16.30 -9.20
CA ARG A 642 -3.76 17.59 -8.67
C ARG A 642 -4.17 18.77 -9.54
N THR A 643 -4.16 18.62 -10.85
CA THR A 643 -4.53 19.67 -11.80
C THR A 643 -6.01 20.03 -11.68
N GLU A 644 -6.86 19.02 -11.57
CA GLU A 644 -8.30 19.10 -11.41
C GLU A 644 -8.63 19.73 -10.06
N LEU A 645 -8.00 19.27 -8.97
CA LEU A 645 -8.17 19.84 -7.63
C LEU A 645 -7.75 21.31 -7.54
N GLN A 646 -6.76 21.75 -8.31
CA GLN A 646 -6.39 23.17 -8.38
C GLN A 646 -7.46 24.01 -9.08
N GLN A 647 -8.04 23.50 -10.17
CA GLN A 647 -9.14 24.18 -10.87
C GLN A 647 -10.41 24.22 -10.00
N LEU A 648 -10.73 23.12 -9.32
CA LEU A 648 -11.84 23.06 -8.37
C LEU A 648 -11.61 24.00 -7.18
N ALA A 649 -10.37 24.15 -6.69
CA ALA A 649 -10.08 25.07 -5.60
C ALA A 649 -10.25 26.54 -6.04
N LEU A 650 -9.85 26.84 -7.27
CA LEU A 650 -10.03 28.18 -7.83
C LEU A 650 -11.51 28.53 -8.00
N THR A 651 -12.31 27.62 -8.55
CA THR A 651 -13.76 27.80 -8.67
C THR A 651 -14.42 27.91 -7.30
N ALA A 652 -14.01 27.11 -6.31
CA ALA A 652 -14.46 27.25 -4.94
C ALA A 652 -14.20 28.65 -4.36
N CYS A 653 -13.01 29.21 -4.57
CA CYS A 653 -12.66 30.55 -4.12
C CYS A 653 -13.52 31.63 -4.80
N ILE A 654 -13.83 31.46 -6.08
CA ILE A 654 -14.68 32.36 -6.87
C ILE A 654 -16.11 32.35 -6.31
N TYR A 655 -16.72 31.17 -6.13
CA TYR A 655 -18.09 31.05 -5.62
C TYR A 655 -18.22 31.51 -4.17
N ASN A 656 -17.24 31.19 -3.32
CA ASN A 656 -17.24 31.63 -1.92
C ASN A 656 -16.87 33.12 -1.75
N ARG A 657 -16.54 33.83 -2.84
CA ARG A 657 -16.06 35.22 -2.84
C ARG A 657 -14.87 35.44 -1.90
N ASP A 658 -13.93 34.48 -1.86
CA ASP A 658 -12.67 34.54 -1.11
C ASP A 658 -11.46 34.68 -2.06
N PRO A 659 -11.24 35.89 -2.61
CA PRO A 659 -10.31 36.11 -3.71
C PRO A 659 -8.83 35.98 -3.33
N THR A 660 -8.50 36.16 -2.04
CA THR A 660 -7.10 36.11 -1.58
C THR A 660 -6.46 34.76 -1.85
N PHE A 661 -7.21 33.68 -1.64
CA PHE A 661 -6.75 32.32 -1.88
C PHE A 661 -6.70 32.00 -3.37
N GLY A 662 -7.71 32.45 -4.13
CA GLY A 662 -7.73 32.33 -5.59
C GLY A 662 -6.52 33.01 -6.26
N LEU A 663 -6.14 34.20 -5.80
CA LEU A 663 -4.95 34.91 -6.31
C LEU A 663 -3.66 34.12 -6.05
N ASN A 664 -3.53 33.49 -4.87
CA ASN A 664 -2.35 32.67 -4.55
C ASN A 664 -2.27 31.44 -5.47
N ILE A 665 -3.39 30.74 -5.66
CA ILE A 665 -3.47 29.55 -6.51
C ILE A 665 -3.09 29.89 -7.95
N ILE A 666 -3.68 30.95 -8.53
CA ILE A 666 -3.37 31.32 -9.93
C ILE A 666 -1.91 31.76 -10.07
N ARG A 667 -1.38 32.52 -9.11
CA ARG A 667 0.05 32.90 -9.12
C ARG A 667 0.97 31.68 -9.10
N ASP A 668 0.59 30.65 -8.36
CA ASP A 668 1.32 29.39 -8.31
C ASP A 668 1.13 28.52 -9.55
N GLN A 669 0.03 28.68 -10.31
CA GLN A 669 -0.11 28.07 -11.64
C GLN A 669 0.76 28.78 -12.70
N ILE A 670 0.89 30.11 -12.63
CA ILE A 670 1.68 30.91 -13.58
C ILE A 670 3.19 30.76 -13.32
N ARG A 671 3.62 30.71 -12.05
CA ARG A 671 5.03 30.74 -11.67
C ARG A 671 5.89 29.62 -12.30
N PRO A 672 5.45 28.34 -12.35
CA PRO A 672 6.19 27.26 -13.02
C PRO A 672 6.32 27.48 -14.52
N LEU A 673 5.33 28.11 -15.16
CA LEU A 673 5.37 28.39 -16.60
C LEU A 673 6.56 29.28 -16.96
N LEU A 674 6.93 30.23 -16.08
CA LEU A 674 8.09 31.12 -16.29
C LEU A 674 9.44 30.39 -16.34
N GLY A 675 9.51 29.11 -15.94
CA GLY A 675 10.72 28.29 -16.07
C GLY A 675 10.83 27.54 -17.40
N LEU A 676 9.77 27.50 -18.20
CA LEU A 676 9.73 26.85 -19.51
C LEU A 676 10.41 27.73 -20.56
N LYS A 677 10.97 27.11 -21.61
CA LYS A 677 11.64 27.81 -22.73
C LYS A 677 11.01 27.45 -24.07
N GLY A 678 11.08 28.38 -25.02
CA GLY A 678 10.63 28.20 -26.41
C GLY A 678 9.10 28.11 -26.57
N ASP A 679 8.66 27.40 -27.61
CA ASP A 679 7.25 27.37 -28.03
C ASP A 679 6.29 26.81 -26.97
N THR A 680 6.77 25.90 -26.12
CA THR A 680 5.98 25.33 -25.01
C THR A 680 5.60 26.36 -23.95
N PHE A 681 6.46 27.36 -23.72
CA PHE A 681 6.16 28.50 -22.86
C PHE A 681 5.07 29.36 -23.47
N ALA A 682 5.27 29.79 -24.73
CA ALA A 682 4.34 30.65 -25.45
C ALA A 682 2.93 30.04 -25.53
N ALA A 683 2.83 28.73 -25.81
CA ALA A 683 1.54 28.03 -25.87
C ALA A 683 0.80 28.01 -24.53
N LYS A 684 1.49 27.73 -23.40
CA LYS A 684 0.87 27.62 -22.08
C LYS A 684 0.58 28.97 -21.44
N ILE A 685 1.51 29.92 -21.54
CA ILE A 685 1.34 31.25 -20.93
C ILE A 685 0.27 32.06 -21.65
N ASN A 686 0.07 31.87 -22.95
CA ASN A 686 -0.91 32.64 -23.73
C ASN A 686 -2.29 31.97 -23.80
N HIS A 687 -2.51 30.92 -23.00
CA HIS A 687 -3.78 30.23 -22.95
C HIS A 687 -4.90 31.13 -22.40
N PRO A 688 -5.99 31.40 -23.16
CA PRO A 688 -7.03 32.38 -22.78
C PRO A 688 -7.70 32.08 -21.43
N GLN A 689 -8.00 30.82 -21.14
CA GLN A 689 -8.74 30.42 -19.94
C GLN A 689 -8.01 30.83 -18.64
N LEU A 690 -6.68 30.75 -18.63
CA LEU A 690 -5.86 31.11 -17.47
C LEU A 690 -6.04 32.59 -17.10
N TRP A 691 -6.01 33.47 -18.10
CA TRP A 691 -6.13 34.91 -17.90
C TRP A 691 -7.57 35.37 -17.68
N ASN A 692 -8.54 34.68 -18.26
CA ASN A 692 -9.95 34.94 -17.96
C ASN A 692 -10.27 34.62 -16.50
N LEU A 693 -9.77 33.49 -15.98
CA LEU A 693 -9.87 33.15 -14.56
C LEU A 693 -9.11 34.14 -13.67
N PHE A 694 -7.91 34.56 -14.09
CA PHE A 694 -7.18 35.63 -13.41
C PHE A 694 -8.00 36.91 -13.33
N ASN A 695 -8.61 37.34 -14.44
CA ASN A 695 -9.43 38.53 -14.50
C ASN A 695 -10.64 38.44 -13.57
N LEU A 696 -11.34 37.29 -13.55
CA LEU A 696 -12.48 37.06 -12.66
C LEU A 696 -12.08 37.15 -11.18
N VAL A 697 -10.96 36.53 -10.80
CA VAL A 697 -10.46 36.60 -9.42
C VAL A 697 -10.07 38.02 -9.06
N VAL A 698 -9.38 38.74 -9.95
CA VAL A 698 -9.03 40.16 -9.72
C VAL A 698 -10.28 41.01 -9.56
N PHE A 699 -11.28 40.82 -10.42
CA PHE A 699 -12.55 41.54 -10.38
C PHE A 699 -13.29 41.33 -9.05
N ILE A 700 -13.37 40.09 -8.56
CA ILE A 700 -13.97 39.77 -7.25
C ILE A 700 -13.11 40.34 -6.10
N SER A 701 -11.79 40.33 -6.25
CA SER A 701 -10.85 40.80 -5.22
C SER A 701 -10.85 42.29 -4.98
N GLY A 702 -10.98 43.08 -6.05
CA GLY A 702 -10.63 44.49 -6.04
C GLY A 702 -9.16 44.77 -5.67
N ASP A 703 -8.30 43.75 -5.52
CA ASP A 703 -6.91 43.91 -5.09
C ASP A 703 -6.07 44.40 -6.25
N VAL A 704 -5.68 45.66 -6.20
CA VAL A 704 -4.90 46.39 -7.21
C VAL A 704 -3.42 45.90 -7.28
N ARG A 705 -2.94 45.13 -6.29
CA ARG A 705 -1.51 44.69 -6.22
C ARG A 705 -1.11 43.70 -7.32
N TYR A 706 -2.05 43.14 -8.07
CA TYR A 706 -1.76 42.23 -9.20
C TYR A 706 -0.90 42.89 -10.29
N HIS A 707 -0.99 44.20 -10.49
CA HIS A 707 -0.17 44.91 -11.47
C HIS A 707 1.32 44.77 -11.21
N ARG A 708 1.77 44.90 -9.95
CA ARG A 708 3.20 44.70 -9.61
C ARG A 708 3.67 43.28 -9.93
N TYR A 709 2.77 42.30 -9.80
CA TYR A 709 3.06 40.92 -10.18
C TYR A 709 3.13 40.77 -11.71
N LEU A 710 2.17 41.30 -12.45
CA LEU A 710 2.18 41.30 -13.92
C LEU A 710 3.41 42.02 -14.47
N ALA A 711 3.72 43.24 -14.02
CA ALA A 711 4.88 44.01 -14.47
C ALA A 711 6.21 43.23 -14.34
N ARG A 712 6.37 42.44 -13.27
CA ARG A 712 7.54 41.56 -13.10
C ARG A 712 7.57 40.40 -14.09
N ILE A 713 6.41 39.89 -14.50
CA ILE A 713 6.31 38.87 -15.56
C ILE A 713 6.69 39.49 -16.90
N PHE A 714 6.17 40.67 -17.22
CA PHE A 714 6.51 41.42 -18.43
C PHE A 714 8.00 41.75 -18.54
N PHE A 715 8.66 42.08 -17.44
CA PHE A 715 10.11 42.29 -17.44
C PHE A 715 10.92 41.01 -17.73
N ARG A 716 10.39 39.83 -17.38
CA ARG A 716 11.11 38.55 -17.52
C ARG A 716 10.95 37.89 -18.88
N SER A 717 9.88 38.20 -19.61
CA SER A 717 9.56 37.55 -20.87
C SER A 717 8.92 38.54 -21.85
N THR A 718 9.45 38.58 -23.07
CA THR A 718 8.96 39.44 -24.16
C THR A 718 7.79 38.81 -24.92
N ASP A 719 7.67 37.48 -24.94
CA ASP A 719 6.66 36.72 -25.71
C ASP A 719 5.29 36.60 -25.01
N ILE A 720 4.87 37.66 -24.33
CA ILE A 720 3.56 37.70 -23.66
C ILE A 720 2.49 38.12 -24.66
N GLY A 721 1.43 37.34 -24.72
CA GLY A 721 0.27 37.54 -25.57
C GLY A 721 -0.61 38.71 -25.14
N ILE A 722 -1.82 38.76 -25.69
CA ILE A 722 -2.70 39.92 -25.59
C ILE A 722 -3.42 40.00 -24.24
N TYR A 723 -3.96 38.90 -23.73
CA TYR A 723 -4.78 38.88 -22.50
C TYR A 723 -4.11 39.53 -21.26
N PRO A 724 -2.83 39.27 -20.96
CA PRO A 724 -2.16 39.89 -19.82
C PRO A 724 -1.94 41.40 -20.01
N LYS A 725 -1.78 41.85 -21.26
CA LYS A 725 -1.65 43.27 -21.61
C LYS A 725 -2.97 44.00 -21.39
N VAL A 726 -4.09 43.36 -21.74
CA VAL A 726 -5.45 43.87 -21.45
C VAL A 726 -5.65 44.05 -19.94
N LEU A 727 -5.17 43.12 -19.11
CA LEU A 727 -5.26 43.24 -17.64
C LEU A 727 -4.46 44.44 -17.08
N ILE A 728 -3.30 44.77 -17.68
CA ILE A 728 -2.52 45.96 -17.33
C ILE A 728 -3.23 47.24 -17.81
N ALA A 729 -3.79 47.23 -19.02
CA ALA A 729 -4.57 48.36 -19.52
C ALA A 729 -5.79 48.63 -18.61
N ASN A 730 -6.51 47.57 -18.21
CA ASN A 730 -7.62 47.64 -17.25
C ASN A 730 -7.16 48.19 -15.89
N TYR A 731 -5.99 47.76 -15.40
CA TYR A 731 -5.41 48.31 -14.17
C TYR A 731 -5.24 49.84 -14.28
N HIS A 732 -4.59 50.31 -15.35
CA HIS A 732 -4.34 51.75 -15.53
C HIS A 732 -5.63 52.55 -15.66
N LEU A 733 -6.66 51.97 -16.30
CA LEU A 733 -7.99 52.55 -16.38
C LEU A 733 -8.64 52.70 -15.00
N THR A 734 -8.60 51.66 -14.17
CA THR A 734 -9.16 51.69 -12.81
C THR A 734 -8.41 52.63 -11.86
N CYS A 735 -7.09 52.75 -12.01
CA CYS A 735 -6.24 53.66 -11.24
C CYS A 735 -6.33 55.13 -11.72
N SER A 736 -7.21 55.45 -12.68
CA SER A 736 -7.35 56.79 -13.28
C SER A 736 -6.10 57.31 -14.01
N THR A 737 -5.14 56.43 -14.31
CA THR A 737 -3.94 56.73 -15.10
C THR A 737 -4.22 56.54 -16.59
N TYR A 738 -5.17 57.32 -17.13
CA TYR A 738 -5.76 57.07 -18.44
C TYR A 738 -4.79 57.14 -19.62
N LYS A 739 -3.74 57.97 -19.55
CA LYS A 739 -2.72 58.06 -20.61
C LYS A 739 -2.00 56.73 -20.83
N TYR A 740 -1.62 56.05 -19.75
CA TYR A 740 -0.98 54.74 -19.80
C TYR A 740 -1.95 53.65 -20.28
N ALA A 741 -3.22 53.71 -19.84
CA ALA A 741 -4.25 52.80 -20.32
C ALA A 741 -4.47 52.93 -21.83
N LEU A 742 -4.58 54.17 -22.32
CA LEU A 742 -4.76 54.48 -23.74
C LEU A 742 -3.60 53.93 -24.59
N ASN A 743 -2.36 54.11 -24.14
CA ASN A 743 -1.18 53.59 -24.85
C ASN A 743 -1.24 52.06 -25.00
N GLU A 744 -1.55 51.34 -23.91
CA GLU A 744 -1.64 49.88 -23.95
C GLU A 744 -2.83 49.39 -24.79
N TYR A 745 -4.02 49.98 -24.64
CA TYR A 745 -5.17 49.62 -25.48
C TYR A 745 -4.92 49.91 -26.97
N ASN A 746 -4.24 51.01 -27.32
CA ASN A 746 -3.89 51.31 -28.70
C ASN A 746 -2.97 50.24 -29.29
N LYS A 747 -1.89 49.84 -28.58
CA LYS A 747 -1.00 48.76 -29.02
C LYS A 747 -1.76 47.44 -29.23
N ILE A 748 -2.70 47.13 -28.34
CA ILE A 748 -3.53 45.91 -28.43
C ILE A 748 -4.51 46.01 -29.61
N TYR A 749 -5.14 47.16 -29.81
CA TYR A 749 -6.10 47.35 -30.88
C TYR A 749 -5.43 47.30 -32.27
N LEU A 750 -4.22 47.88 -32.41
CA LEU A 750 -3.45 47.81 -33.66
C LEU A 750 -3.11 46.37 -34.08
N THR A 751 -2.99 45.46 -33.11
CA THR A 751 -2.70 44.04 -33.39
C THR A 751 -3.95 43.18 -33.55
N THR A 752 -5.01 43.46 -32.80
CA THR A 752 -6.23 42.62 -32.78
C THR A 752 -7.33 43.10 -33.71
N ASN A 753 -7.43 44.41 -33.93
CA ASN A 753 -8.57 45.08 -34.55
C ASN A 753 -9.94 44.68 -33.95
N ASP A 754 -9.97 44.25 -32.68
CA ASP A 754 -11.18 43.77 -32.03
C ASP A 754 -12.07 44.95 -31.55
N PRO A 755 -13.37 44.95 -31.88
CA PRO A 755 -14.32 46.00 -31.51
C PRO A 755 -14.33 46.33 -30.02
N LEU A 756 -14.13 45.34 -29.14
CA LEU A 756 -14.08 45.57 -27.69
C LEU A 756 -12.92 46.47 -27.29
N HIS A 757 -11.74 46.30 -27.89
CA HIS A 757 -10.60 47.18 -27.63
C HIS A 757 -10.83 48.58 -28.20
N ALA A 758 -11.51 48.71 -29.34
CA ALA A 758 -11.95 50.02 -29.85
C ALA A 758 -12.90 50.71 -28.86
N MET A 759 -13.85 49.98 -28.27
CA MET A 759 -14.72 50.50 -27.21
C MET A 759 -13.91 50.96 -25.99
N MET A 760 -12.94 50.15 -25.53
CA MET A 760 -12.10 50.52 -24.39
C MET A 760 -11.30 51.81 -24.66
N ILE A 761 -10.76 51.99 -25.87
CA ILE A 761 -10.13 53.24 -26.30
C ILE A 761 -11.12 54.40 -26.22
N GLY A 762 -12.32 54.25 -26.81
CA GLY A 762 -13.37 55.26 -26.76
C GLY A 762 -13.78 55.66 -25.33
N VAL A 763 -13.89 54.67 -24.43
CA VAL A 763 -14.15 54.88 -23.00
C VAL A 763 -13.00 55.65 -22.34
N THR A 764 -11.74 55.26 -22.57
CA THR A 764 -10.59 55.96 -21.98
C THR A 764 -10.49 57.41 -22.44
N LEU A 765 -10.70 57.69 -23.73
CA LEU A 765 -10.72 59.04 -24.29
C LEU A 765 -11.87 59.88 -23.70
N THR A 766 -13.03 59.27 -23.52
CA THR A 766 -14.18 59.90 -22.87
C THR A 766 -13.85 60.29 -21.43
N GLN A 767 -13.18 59.41 -20.66
CA GLN A 767 -12.74 59.71 -19.30
C GLN A 767 -11.74 60.88 -19.26
N ILE A 768 -10.78 60.92 -20.18
CA ILE A 768 -9.81 62.02 -20.29
C ILE A 768 -10.53 63.34 -20.64
N ALA A 769 -11.52 63.30 -21.55
CA ALA A 769 -12.33 64.47 -21.91
C ALA A 769 -13.21 64.98 -20.74
N CYS A 770 -13.57 64.10 -19.80
CA CYS A 770 -14.32 64.45 -18.59
C CYS A 770 -13.44 65.02 -17.46
N GLN A 771 -12.10 64.98 -17.56
CA GLN A 771 -11.21 65.59 -16.57
C GLN A 771 -11.36 67.12 -16.54
N LYS A 772 -11.06 67.71 -15.37
CA LYS A 772 -11.25 69.16 -15.12
C LYS A 772 -10.32 70.04 -15.96
N PHE A 773 -9.11 69.56 -16.27
CA PHE A 773 -8.06 70.32 -16.94
C PHE A 773 -7.56 69.54 -18.17
N THR A 774 -8.14 69.82 -19.34
CA THR A 774 -7.80 69.11 -20.59
C THR A 774 -7.70 70.10 -21.74
N ASN A 775 -6.49 70.31 -22.27
CA ASN A 775 -6.18 71.37 -23.25
C ASN A 775 -6.79 71.14 -24.66
N LYS A 776 -7.26 69.93 -24.98
CA LYS A 776 -7.84 69.57 -26.29
C LYS A 776 -9.13 68.73 -26.19
N LYS A 777 -10.07 69.14 -25.32
CA LYS A 777 -11.31 68.38 -25.05
C LYS A 777 -12.12 68.03 -26.31
N GLN A 778 -12.25 68.96 -27.27
CA GLN A 778 -13.04 68.71 -28.49
C GLN A 778 -12.39 67.65 -29.39
N SER A 779 -11.06 67.68 -29.53
CA SER A 779 -10.32 66.66 -30.29
C SER A 779 -10.49 65.27 -29.67
N LEU A 780 -10.39 65.16 -28.34
CA LEU A 780 -10.59 63.90 -27.64
C LEU A 780 -12.00 63.33 -27.82
N ILE A 781 -13.03 64.19 -27.80
CA ILE A 781 -14.42 63.76 -28.04
C ILE A 781 -14.58 63.26 -29.47
N ALA A 782 -14.00 63.96 -30.46
CA ALA A 782 -14.02 63.52 -31.85
C ALA A 782 -13.35 62.15 -32.02
N GLN A 783 -12.17 61.96 -31.44
CA GLN A 783 -11.47 60.67 -31.46
C GLN A 783 -12.29 59.57 -30.75
N ALA A 784 -12.90 59.88 -29.59
CA ALA A 784 -13.76 58.93 -28.88
C ALA A 784 -14.95 58.46 -29.74
N ASN A 785 -15.59 59.37 -30.47
CA ASN A 785 -16.67 59.02 -31.40
C ASN A 785 -16.18 58.09 -32.51
N VAL A 786 -15.02 58.38 -33.13
CA VAL A 786 -14.45 57.53 -34.20
C VAL A 786 -14.23 56.10 -33.70
N PHE A 787 -13.66 55.92 -32.51
CA PHE A 787 -13.45 54.59 -31.96
C PHE A 787 -14.74 53.88 -31.56
N MET A 788 -15.76 54.62 -31.10
CA MET A 788 -17.08 54.06 -30.82
C MET A 788 -17.85 53.69 -32.10
N GLU A 789 -17.65 54.43 -33.20
CA GLU A 789 -18.16 54.06 -34.53
C GLU A 789 -17.49 52.78 -35.05
N LYS A 790 -16.18 52.63 -34.83
CA LYS A 790 -15.46 51.37 -35.12
C LYS A 790 -16.02 50.20 -34.30
N TYR A 791 -16.33 50.42 -33.02
CA TYR A 791 -17.01 49.43 -32.19
C TYR A 791 -18.40 49.07 -32.73
N LEU A 792 -19.20 50.05 -33.15
CA LEU A 792 -20.50 49.81 -33.78
C LEU A 792 -20.39 49.03 -35.09
N ALA A 793 -19.42 49.38 -35.95
CA ALA A 793 -19.22 48.74 -37.24
C ALA A 793 -18.75 47.29 -37.12
N GLY A 794 -17.95 46.98 -36.09
CA GLY A 794 -17.41 45.65 -35.89
C GLY A 794 -18.30 44.69 -35.08
N ARG A 795 -19.36 45.18 -34.44
CA ARG A 795 -20.32 44.33 -33.72
C ARG A 795 -21.45 43.83 -34.65
N PRO A 796 -21.92 42.58 -34.50
CA PRO A 796 -23.05 42.06 -35.25
C PRO A 796 -24.31 42.90 -35.07
N GLU A 797 -25.12 43.04 -36.12
CA GLU A 797 -26.36 43.83 -36.06
C GLU A 797 -27.33 43.33 -34.98
N GLU A 798 -27.38 42.03 -34.75
CA GLU A 798 -28.22 41.37 -33.75
C GLU A 798 -27.91 41.79 -32.31
N LEU A 799 -26.69 42.30 -32.06
CA LEU A 799 -26.20 42.76 -30.75
C LEU A 799 -26.15 44.29 -30.64
N ARG A 800 -26.75 45.04 -31.58
CA ARG A 800 -26.82 46.51 -31.53
C ARG A 800 -27.49 47.05 -30.27
N HIS A 801 -28.25 46.23 -29.57
CA HIS A 801 -28.83 46.56 -28.26
C HIS A 801 -27.75 47.02 -27.26
N GLU A 802 -26.65 46.27 -27.12
CA GLU A 802 -25.48 46.61 -26.29
C GLU A 802 -24.83 47.92 -26.77
N VAL A 803 -24.63 48.03 -28.09
CA VAL A 803 -23.90 49.15 -28.69
C VAL A 803 -24.63 50.48 -28.51
N PHE A 804 -25.95 50.50 -28.77
CA PHE A 804 -26.76 51.70 -28.58
C PHE A 804 -26.80 52.13 -27.12
N TYR A 805 -26.87 51.19 -26.18
CA TYR A 805 -26.79 51.51 -24.77
C TYR A 805 -25.44 52.14 -24.41
N ASN A 806 -24.33 51.56 -24.87
CA ASN A 806 -22.97 52.05 -24.60
C ASN A 806 -22.72 53.44 -25.21
N LEU A 807 -23.18 53.70 -26.44
CA LEU A 807 -23.15 55.03 -27.06
C LEU A 807 -23.99 56.05 -26.27
N GLY A 808 -25.21 55.66 -25.85
CA GLY A 808 -26.05 56.48 -24.98
C GLY A 808 -25.39 56.82 -23.65
N ARG A 809 -24.70 55.85 -23.03
CA ARG A 809 -23.91 56.03 -21.80
C ARG A 809 -22.74 56.99 -21.99
N MET A 810 -22.00 56.87 -23.11
CA MET A 810 -20.91 57.78 -23.44
C MET A 810 -21.40 59.23 -23.56
N TYR A 811 -22.43 59.49 -24.36
CA TYR A 811 -22.97 60.84 -24.52
C TYR A 811 -23.57 61.40 -23.22
N HIS A 812 -24.21 60.53 -22.43
CA HIS A 812 -24.71 60.92 -21.11
C HIS A 812 -23.55 61.37 -20.21
N GLN A 813 -22.43 60.62 -20.19
CA GLN A 813 -21.24 60.97 -19.42
C GLN A 813 -20.58 62.28 -19.89
N LEU A 814 -20.57 62.55 -21.20
CA LEU A 814 -20.07 63.80 -21.78
C LEU A 814 -21.01 65.01 -21.52
N GLY A 815 -22.22 64.77 -21.04
CA GLY A 815 -23.25 65.81 -20.86
C GLY A 815 -24.03 66.16 -22.13
N LEU A 816 -23.83 65.42 -23.23
CA LEU A 816 -24.55 65.57 -24.50
C LEU A 816 -25.90 64.85 -24.44
N LEU A 817 -26.78 65.34 -23.55
CA LEU A 817 -28.01 64.64 -23.15
C LEU A 817 -28.98 64.37 -24.32
N HIS A 818 -29.04 65.26 -25.32
CA HIS A 818 -29.93 65.09 -26.47
C HIS A 818 -29.57 63.85 -27.30
N LEU A 819 -28.26 63.60 -27.51
CA LEU A 819 -27.77 62.39 -28.17
C LEU A 819 -27.99 61.16 -27.29
N ALA A 820 -27.74 61.28 -25.98
CA ALA A 820 -27.96 60.19 -25.04
C ALA A 820 -29.42 59.69 -25.06
N VAL A 821 -30.38 60.62 -25.07
CA VAL A 821 -31.81 60.30 -25.14
C VAL A 821 -32.17 59.57 -26.44
N ASP A 822 -31.61 59.99 -27.58
CA ASP A 822 -31.85 59.32 -28.86
C ASP A 822 -31.36 57.86 -28.82
N TYR A 823 -30.12 57.64 -28.37
CA TYR A 823 -29.56 56.29 -28.28
C TYR A 823 -30.29 55.39 -27.28
N TYR A 824 -30.68 55.90 -26.09
CA TYR A 824 -31.48 55.08 -25.17
C TYR A 824 -32.86 54.73 -25.74
N LYS A 825 -33.50 55.65 -26.49
CA LYS A 825 -34.76 55.32 -27.19
C LYS A 825 -34.56 54.26 -28.26
N ARG A 826 -33.43 54.28 -28.99
CA ARG A 826 -33.07 53.23 -29.93
C ARG A 826 -32.97 51.87 -29.25
N VAL A 827 -32.38 51.79 -28.04
CA VAL A 827 -32.37 50.55 -27.22
C VAL A 827 -33.79 50.06 -26.96
N LEU A 828 -34.68 50.93 -26.48
CA LEU A 828 -36.08 50.55 -26.18
C LEU A 828 -36.85 50.06 -27.41
N SER A 829 -36.60 50.66 -28.58
CA SER A 829 -37.24 50.31 -29.85
C SER A 829 -36.63 49.11 -30.56
N PHE A 830 -35.40 48.74 -30.23
CA PHE A 830 -34.67 47.68 -30.92
C PHE A 830 -35.17 46.32 -30.45
N GLU A 831 -35.42 45.43 -31.40
CA GLU A 831 -35.80 44.05 -31.15
C GLU A 831 -34.90 43.12 -31.96
N SER A 832 -34.33 42.13 -31.27
CA SER A 832 -33.48 41.10 -31.86
C SER A 832 -33.89 39.74 -31.31
N LYS A 833 -33.84 38.70 -32.15
CA LYS A 833 -34.17 37.33 -31.75
C LYS A 833 -33.24 36.84 -30.63
N VAL A 834 -31.94 37.12 -30.76
CA VAL A 834 -30.91 36.73 -29.78
C VAL A 834 -31.17 37.35 -28.40
N VAL A 835 -31.61 38.61 -28.36
CA VAL A 835 -31.95 39.31 -27.11
C VAL A 835 -33.21 38.73 -26.48
N LYS A 836 -34.21 38.34 -27.29
CA LYS A 836 -35.44 37.71 -26.81
C LYS A 836 -35.21 36.30 -26.27
N GLU A 837 -34.27 35.55 -26.83
CA GLU A 837 -33.89 34.21 -26.36
C GLU A 837 -33.10 34.26 -25.04
N ASN A 838 -32.31 35.31 -24.80
CA ASN A 838 -31.45 35.45 -23.63
C ASN A 838 -31.67 36.77 -22.87
N PRO A 839 -32.90 37.03 -22.35
CA PRO A 839 -33.25 38.32 -21.78
C PRO A 839 -32.45 38.66 -20.52
N GLN A 840 -32.11 37.65 -19.70
CA GLN A 840 -31.36 37.85 -18.45
C GLN A 840 -29.94 38.40 -18.64
N HIS A 841 -29.36 38.25 -19.83
CA HIS A 841 -27.97 38.62 -20.09
C HIS A 841 -27.80 39.76 -21.10
N LEU A 842 -28.76 39.94 -22.03
CA LEU A 842 -28.62 40.87 -23.16
C LEU A 842 -29.66 42.00 -23.18
N ASP A 843 -30.74 41.88 -22.40
CA ASP A 843 -31.77 42.92 -22.35
C ASP A 843 -31.34 44.07 -21.43
N LEU A 844 -31.00 45.21 -22.04
CA LEU A 844 -30.63 46.48 -21.40
C LEU A 844 -31.76 47.51 -21.39
N LYS A 845 -33.02 47.12 -21.67
CA LYS A 845 -34.15 48.07 -21.72
C LYS A 845 -34.43 48.69 -20.37
N ALA A 846 -34.32 47.91 -19.28
CA ALA A 846 -34.52 48.41 -17.92
C ALA A 846 -33.45 49.48 -17.58
N GLU A 847 -32.19 49.22 -17.88
CA GLU A 847 -31.06 50.13 -17.64
C GLU A 847 -31.17 51.39 -18.50
N ALA A 848 -31.57 51.26 -19.77
CA ALA A 848 -31.80 52.39 -20.67
C ALA A 848 -32.96 53.27 -20.17
N ALA A 849 -34.08 52.66 -19.78
CA ALA A 849 -35.23 53.35 -19.20
C ALA A 849 -34.87 54.05 -17.89
N PHE A 850 -34.01 53.43 -17.07
CA PHE A 850 -33.56 54.00 -15.80
C PHE A 850 -32.76 55.28 -16.06
N ASN A 851 -31.79 55.22 -16.98
CA ASN A 851 -31.00 56.37 -17.40
C ASN A 851 -31.86 57.48 -18.02
N LEU A 852 -32.83 57.14 -18.87
CA LEU A 852 -33.79 58.09 -19.44
C LEU A 852 -34.62 58.78 -18.36
N SER A 853 -35.12 58.03 -17.38
CA SER A 853 -35.90 58.58 -16.28
C SER A 853 -35.11 59.62 -15.48
N PHE A 854 -33.80 59.38 -15.29
CA PHE A 854 -32.91 60.30 -14.60
C PHE A 854 -32.71 61.60 -15.39
N ILE A 855 -32.52 61.50 -16.71
CA ILE A 855 -32.40 62.67 -17.60
C ILE A 855 -33.68 63.52 -17.56
N TYR A 856 -34.85 62.89 -17.73
CA TYR A 856 -36.14 63.61 -17.71
C TYR A 856 -36.48 64.19 -16.33
N LYS A 857 -36.13 63.49 -15.25
CA LYS A 857 -36.27 64.03 -13.89
C LYS A 857 -35.43 65.28 -13.71
N ARG A 858 -34.17 65.27 -14.18
CA ARG A 858 -33.27 66.43 -14.09
C ARG A 858 -33.72 67.60 -14.96
N SER A 859 -34.43 67.33 -16.07
CA SER A 859 -35.03 68.36 -16.92
C SER A 859 -36.40 68.87 -16.41
N GLY A 860 -36.90 68.38 -15.27
CA GLY A 860 -38.20 68.75 -14.71
C GLY A 860 -39.41 68.04 -15.34
N ASN A 861 -39.21 67.13 -16.30
CA ASN A 861 -40.30 66.36 -16.92
C ASN A 861 -40.58 65.08 -16.13
N HIS A 862 -41.27 65.24 -15.00
CA HIS A 862 -41.59 64.14 -14.10
C HIS A 862 -42.56 63.11 -14.70
N GLU A 863 -43.42 63.53 -15.64
CA GLU A 863 -44.39 62.64 -16.29
C GLU A 863 -43.70 61.61 -17.18
N LEU A 864 -42.78 62.05 -18.05
CA LEU A 864 -42.00 61.11 -18.88
C LEU A 864 -41.08 60.24 -18.03
N ALA A 865 -40.44 60.82 -17.00
CA ALA A 865 -39.62 60.03 -16.09
C ALA A 865 -40.41 58.89 -15.45
N ARG A 866 -41.63 59.19 -14.97
CA ARG A 866 -42.55 58.22 -14.37
C ARG A 866 -43.04 57.18 -15.40
N LYS A 867 -43.34 57.59 -16.63
CA LYS A 867 -43.73 56.69 -17.73
C LYS A 867 -42.68 55.60 -17.97
N TYR A 868 -41.42 55.97 -18.16
CA TYR A 868 -40.36 54.99 -18.45
C TYR A 868 -40.09 54.05 -17.26
N LEU A 869 -40.16 54.55 -16.03
CA LEU A 869 -40.04 53.69 -14.83
C LEU A 869 -41.17 52.65 -14.78
N TYR A 870 -42.42 53.06 -14.99
CA TYR A 870 -43.56 52.13 -14.94
C TYR A 870 -43.55 51.11 -16.08
N GLN A 871 -43.14 51.52 -17.29
CA GLN A 871 -43.20 50.65 -18.46
C GLN A 871 -42.10 49.58 -18.51
N TYR A 872 -40.93 49.84 -17.93
CA TYR A 872 -39.74 49.00 -18.15
C TYR A 872 -39.05 48.51 -16.87
N ILE A 873 -39.35 49.07 -15.70
CA ILE A 873 -38.63 48.79 -14.44
C ILE A 873 -39.57 48.29 -13.33
N GLN A 874 -40.88 48.12 -13.59
CA GLN A 874 -41.79 47.58 -12.58
C GLN A 874 -41.29 46.24 -12.03
N VAL A 875 -40.97 46.25 -10.73
CA VAL A 875 -40.59 45.09 -9.90
C VAL A 875 -41.77 44.14 -9.76
#